data_AF-A0A9P8UBV3-F1
#
_entry.id   AF-A0A9P8UBV3-F1
#
_cell.length_a   1.000
_cell.length_b   1.000
_cell.length_c   1.000
_cell.angle_alpha   90.00
_cell.angle_beta   90.00
_cell.angle_gamma   90.00
#
_symmetry.space_group_name_H-M   'P 1'
#
loop_
_entity.id
_entity.type
_entity.pdbx_description
1 polymer ?
#
loop_
_entity_poly.entity_id
_entity_poly.type
_entity_poly.pdbx_seq_one_letter_code
_entity_poly.pdbx_strand_id
1 'polypeptide(L)'
;MSALVGGLGIFAAMVAVLARQNNHADDDWVFFLNLNSLIALLSTVYRAVMVAVAAEVVSQSKWIYFWTSRSPISLLRLQYFDSASRGIWGAARLLPYAAKRSPATLAAALIIAVSFAVGPFFQQSIGTVDRSFVLEDGTASVPIARNINGSDTWYRTLAGPDYGMWAFKYDVRASILSALSNPFSQDSAVSSKCTSGNCTFPSWESGFPSQSEHDITLATVGMCNQCIDVGSLVTVYNNSLNTGSPSWKLPTGLNVTAFDGANWMSVAESRNLTWAESIIPYEQAATFRWAFANITMLVLSNSNSSQTAQDYRYQEQTPNAVVCSLYPCLRSYSASVTNGKLDEKLISTQPMYPDLMSYTGSDVEKNISAFPEAGTLPGDEPHLAALQSPCLVNETVYTSSNFSAYSNASDVRILSPSAVADNYPSIKAPPQCLFKFNTFFYLMLASYLQAGVFSGNCKWDSRQGTNVYCADKYWLAQFWEYRHANLETITGRFDNFAEAVTRQFRLGLGLDQAQDNVVRGKSSRTKPFTVVNWKWLIFPIALLAIETVLLIWMIARSLIYRGEEMVWKGNVLPLLYHRDKFVDANGLHLGDGIPSHDQADGLHGGQKLMTIAEMENDAKDVRVTLIRNGNGTSEIGNVKDDKQSLRRRRDWDQDSLLGS
;
A
#
# COMPACT_ATOMS: atom_id res chain seq x y z
N MET A 1 -24.60 -27.39 37.67
CA MET A 1 -24.54 -28.27 36.48
C MET A 1 -25.24 -27.66 35.27
N SER A 2 -26.52 -27.29 35.32
CA SER A 2 -27.24 -26.74 34.15
C SER A 2 -26.58 -25.50 33.53
N ALA A 3 -26.09 -24.57 34.35
CA ALA A 3 -25.36 -23.39 33.88
C ALA A 3 -24.03 -23.76 33.16
N LEU A 4 -23.27 -24.72 33.68
CA LEU A 4 -22.03 -25.19 33.03
C LEU A 4 -22.32 -25.83 31.66
N VAL A 5 -23.37 -26.65 31.56
CA VAL A 5 -23.80 -27.25 30.29
C VAL A 5 -24.21 -26.17 29.30
N GLY A 6 -24.94 -25.14 29.75
CA GLY A 6 -25.24 -23.97 28.94
C GLY A 6 -24.00 -23.23 28.46
N GLY A 7 -23.01 -23.01 29.34
CA GLY A 7 -21.73 -22.38 29.00
C GLY A 7 -20.94 -23.16 27.95
N LEU A 8 -20.83 -24.48 28.11
CA LEU A 8 -20.21 -25.39 27.14
C LEU A 8 -20.93 -25.34 25.78
N GLY A 9 -22.27 -25.34 25.79
CA GLY A 9 -23.08 -25.26 24.59
C GLY A 9 -22.88 -23.95 23.82
N ILE A 10 -22.86 -22.80 24.53
CA ILE A 10 -22.63 -21.49 23.90
C ILE A 10 -21.20 -21.40 23.36
N PHE A 11 -20.22 -21.90 24.10
CA PHE A 11 -18.83 -21.95 23.63
C PHE A 11 -18.71 -22.78 22.35
N ALA A 12 -19.28 -23.99 22.33
CA ALA A 12 -19.30 -24.84 21.15
C ALA A 12 -20.00 -24.19 19.96
N ALA A 13 -21.12 -23.48 20.19
CA ALA A 13 -21.81 -22.74 19.14
C ALA A 13 -20.95 -21.62 18.54
N MET A 14 -20.26 -20.83 19.38
CA MET A 14 -19.33 -19.80 18.89
C MET A 14 -18.20 -20.42 18.05
N VAL A 15 -17.58 -21.50 18.53
CA VAL A 15 -16.52 -22.21 17.79
C VAL A 15 -17.03 -22.75 16.47
N ALA A 16 -18.24 -23.34 16.43
CA ALA A 16 -18.84 -23.86 15.21
C ALA A 16 -19.13 -22.76 14.18
N VAL A 17 -19.65 -21.61 14.61
CA VAL A 17 -19.88 -20.45 13.74
C VAL A 17 -18.56 -19.93 13.17
N LEU A 18 -17.54 -19.76 14.01
CA LEU A 18 -16.20 -19.34 13.58
C LEU A 18 -15.57 -20.35 12.61
N ALA A 19 -15.67 -21.65 12.89
CA ALA A 19 -15.13 -22.70 12.04
C ALA A 19 -15.81 -22.72 10.66
N ARG A 20 -17.13 -22.51 10.61
CA ARG A 20 -17.89 -22.44 9.36
C ARG A 20 -17.53 -21.22 8.52
N GLN A 21 -17.34 -20.06 9.14
CA GLN A 21 -17.06 -18.82 8.41
C GLN A 21 -15.58 -18.66 8.04
N ASN A 22 -14.69 -19.48 8.60
CA ASN A 22 -13.26 -19.42 8.29
C ASN A 22 -13.01 -19.67 6.79
N ASN A 23 -12.21 -18.80 6.16
CA ASN A 23 -11.90 -18.80 4.74
C ASN A 23 -13.10 -18.60 3.78
N HIS A 24 -14.20 -18.01 4.25
CA HIS A 24 -15.30 -17.56 3.38
C HIS A 24 -15.24 -16.05 3.14
N ALA A 25 -15.82 -15.59 2.04
CA ALA A 25 -15.92 -14.17 1.76
C ALA A 25 -16.88 -13.53 2.77
N ASP A 26 -16.63 -12.27 3.13
CA ASP A 26 -17.49 -11.55 4.08
C ASP A 26 -18.93 -11.39 3.53
N ASP A 27 -19.05 -11.18 2.22
CA ASP A 27 -20.32 -11.08 1.50
C ASP A 27 -21.18 -12.37 1.56
N ASP A 28 -20.59 -13.52 1.90
CA ASP A 28 -21.33 -14.80 2.00
C ASP A 28 -22.20 -14.87 3.28
N TRP A 29 -22.05 -13.92 4.21
CA TRP A 29 -22.80 -13.86 5.45
C TRP A 29 -24.18 -13.19 5.27
N VAL A 30 -25.24 -14.00 5.23
CA VAL A 30 -26.61 -13.54 4.92
C VAL A 30 -27.52 -13.36 6.16
N PHE A 31 -26.97 -13.48 7.38
CA PHE A 31 -27.78 -13.34 8.60
C PHE A 31 -28.01 -11.88 9.01
N PHE A 32 -29.12 -11.60 9.71
CA PHE A 32 -29.50 -10.25 10.16
C PHE A 32 -28.45 -9.58 11.06
N LEU A 33 -27.81 -10.35 11.97
CA LEU A 33 -26.69 -9.87 12.76
C LEU A 33 -25.39 -10.19 12.03
N ASN A 34 -24.52 -9.19 11.82
CA ASN A 34 -23.17 -9.45 11.32
C ASN A 34 -22.39 -10.37 12.28
N LEU A 35 -21.37 -11.07 11.76
CA LEU A 35 -20.60 -12.07 12.51
C LEU A 35 -20.06 -11.50 13.84
N ASN A 36 -19.48 -10.30 13.80
CA ASN A 36 -18.94 -9.62 14.98
C ASN A 36 -20.00 -9.39 16.06
N SER A 37 -21.20 -8.94 15.67
CA SER A 37 -22.30 -8.69 16.61
C SER A 37 -22.84 -9.98 17.21
N LEU A 38 -22.94 -11.05 16.41
CA LEU A 38 -23.39 -12.36 16.89
C LEU A 38 -22.41 -12.93 17.93
N ILE A 39 -21.11 -12.90 17.64
CA ILE A 39 -20.07 -13.38 18.56
C ILE A 39 -19.97 -12.49 19.80
N ALA A 40 -20.13 -11.17 19.68
CA ALA A 40 -20.19 -10.27 20.83
C ALA A 40 -21.38 -10.58 21.76
N LEU A 41 -22.55 -10.87 21.20
CA LEU A 41 -23.73 -11.26 21.95
C LEU A 41 -23.52 -12.61 22.67
N LEU A 42 -23.10 -13.64 21.93
CA LEU A 42 -22.88 -14.98 22.48
C LEU A 42 -21.78 -14.98 23.56
N SER A 43 -20.68 -14.25 23.35
CA SER A 43 -19.59 -14.14 24.33
C SER A 43 -20.02 -13.41 25.61
N THR A 44 -20.93 -12.44 25.50
CA THR A 44 -21.53 -11.75 26.65
C THR A 44 -22.38 -12.70 27.48
N VAL A 45 -23.24 -13.49 26.84
CA VAL A 45 -24.06 -14.50 27.53
C VAL A 45 -23.17 -15.59 28.15
N TYR A 46 -22.19 -16.09 27.41
CA TYR A 46 -21.21 -17.06 27.91
C TYR A 46 -20.47 -16.55 29.16
N ARG A 47 -19.99 -15.31 29.13
CA ARG A 47 -19.35 -14.67 30.29
C ARG A 47 -20.30 -14.60 31.50
N ALA A 48 -21.56 -14.21 31.30
CA ALA A 48 -22.53 -14.11 32.38
C ALA A 48 -22.79 -15.48 33.04
N VAL A 49 -22.92 -16.54 32.24
CA VAL A 49 -23.10 -17.92 32.71
C VAL A 49 -21.88 -18.38 33.53
N MET A 50 -20.66 -18.14 33.02
CA MET A 50 -19.41 -18.46 33.71
C MET A 50 -19.29 -17.72 35.04
N VAL A 51 -19.57 -16.41 35.08
CA VAL A 51 -19.52 -15.64 36.33
C VAL A 51 -20.56 -16.14 37.34
N ALA A 52 -21.77 -16.51 36.90
CA ALA A 52 -22.80 -17.05 37.78
C ALA A 52 -22.35 -18.38 38.45
N VAL A 53 -21.71 -19.26 37.68
CA VAL A 53 -21.15 -20.52 38.20
C VAL A 53 -20.02 -20.25 39.19
N ALA A 54 -19.06 -19.40 38.85
CA ALA A 54 -17.96 -19.04 39.74
C ALA A 54 -18.46 -18.36 41.03
N ALA A 55 -19.50 -17.52 40.95
CA ALA A 55 -20.10 -16.87 42.11
C ALA A 55 -20.72 -17.86 43.11
N GLU A 56 -21.38 -18.90 42.61
CA GLU A 56 -21.90 -20.00 43.45
C GLU A 56 -20.76 -20.76 44.14
N VAL A 57 -19.66 -21.01 43.42
CA VAL A 57 -18.46 -21.68 43.97
C VAL A 57 -17.81 -20.81 45.07
N VAL A 58 -17.65 -19.51 44.85
CA VAL A 58 -17.14 -18.56 45.87
C VAL A 58 -18.06 -18.54 47.09
N SER A 59 -19.38 -18.50 46.87
CA SER A 59 -20.38 -18.46 47.94
C SER A 59 -20.32 -19.72 48.81
N GLN A 60 -20.17 -20.91 48.22
CA GLN A 60 -19.98 -22.14 48.99
C GLN A 60 -18.58 -22.23 49.63
N SER A 61 -17.55 -21.74 48.94
CA SER A 61 -16.18 -21.73 49.45
C SER A 61 -16.03 -20.92 50.74
N LYS A 62 -16.83 -19.86 50.90
CA LYS A 62 -16.90 -19.05 52.12
C LYS A 62 -17.08 -19.92 53.36
N TRP A 63 -18.06 -20.81 53.32
CA TRP A 63 -18.38 -21.69 54.45
C TRP A 63 -17.32 -22.76 54.65
N ILE A 64 -16.81 -23.32 53.56
CA ILE A 64 -15.68 -24.27 53.59
C ILE A 64 -14.44 -23.63 54.22
N TYR A 65 -14.20 -22.35 53.94
CA TYR A 65 -13.06 -21.60 54.49
C TYR A 65 -13.15 -21.44 56.01
N PHE A 66 -14.34 -21.11 56.54
CA PHE A 66 -14.57 -21.06 57.98
C PHE A 66 -14.60 -22.45 58.62
N TRP A 67 -15.19 -23.44 57.94
CA TRP A 67 -15.26 -24.82 58.39
C TRP A 67 -13.87 -25.45 58.55
N THR A 68 -12.98 -25.24 57.58
CA THR A 68 -11.63 -25.83 57.56
C THR A 68 -10.63 -25.12 58.47
N SER A 69 -10.94 -23.90 58.94
CA SER A 69 -10.03 -23.14 59.81
C SER A 69 -9.96 -23.73 61.21
N ARG A 70 -8.73 -23.90 61.71
CA ARG A 70 -8.43 -24.31 63.09
C ARG A 70 -8.10 -23.13 64.03
N SER A 71 -8.01 -21.92 63.47
CA SER A 71 -7.73 -20.70 64.23
C SER A 71 -8.83 -19.65 64.00
N PRO A 72 -9.10 -18.75 64.97
CA PRO A 72 -10.10 -17.70 64.81
C PRO A 72 -9.79 -16.80 63.62
N ILE A 73 -10.78 -16.61 62.74
CA ILE A 73 -10.69 -15.78 61.53
C ILE A 73 -11.58 -14.55 61.69
N SER A 74 -11.10 -13.38 61.26
CA SER A 74 -11.89 -12.15 61.23
C SER A 74 -13.19 -12.32 60.42
N LEU A 75 -14.30 -11.86 60.99
CA LEU A 75 -15.63 -11.90 60.40
C LEU A 75 -15.72 -11.04 59.14
N LEU A 76 -14.90 -9.97 59.01
CA LEU A 76 -14.79 -9.16 57.79
C LEU A 76 -14.48 -10.02 56.54
N ARG A 77 -13.81 -11.17 56.70
CA ARG A 77 -13.56 -12.04 55.54
C ARG A 77 -14.85 -12.55 54.90
N LEU A 78 -15.92 -12.69 55.67
CA LEU A 78 -17.23 -13.09 55.16
C LEU A 78 -17.75 -12.08 54.12
N GLN A 79 -17.53 -10.79 54.37
CA GLN A 79 -17.84 -9.69 53.45
C GLN A 79 -16.93 -9.69 52.21
N TYR A 80 -15.65 -10.06 52.33
CA TYR A 80 -14.79 -10.22 51.15
C TYR A 80 -15.25 -11.36 50.23
N PHE A 81 -15.71 -12.48 50.78
CA PHE A 81 -16.29 -13.56 49.97
C PHE A 81 -17.63 -13.17 49.32
N ASP A 82 -18.51 -12.47 50.06
CA ASP A 82 -19.80 -12.01 49.53
C ASP A 82 -19.64 -10.90 48.48
N SER A 83 -18.76 -9.93 48.70
CA SER A 83 -18.43 -8.92 47.68
C SER A 83 -17.78 -9.55 46.43
N ALA A 84 -16.98 -10.60 46.60
CA ALA A 84 -16.35 -11.31 45.50
C ALA A 84 -17.32 -12.07 44.59
N SER A 85 -18.37 -12.67 45.16
CA SER A 85 -19.39 -13.34 44.34
C SER A 85 -20.28 -12.36 43.56
N ARG A 86 -20.28 -11.07 43.93
CA ARG A 86 -21.11 -10.02 43.30
C ARG A 86 -20.40 -9.19 42.24
N GLY A 87 -19.09 -9.30 42.09
CA GLY A 87 -18.40 -8.53 41.05
C GLY A 87 -16.88 -8.64 41.02
N ILE A 88 -16.33 -8.10 39.93
CA ILE A 88 -14.90 -8.14 39.58
C ILE A 88 -14.05 -7.51 40.68
N TRP A 89 -14.45 -6.35 41.21
CA TRP A 89 -13.68 -5.63 42.23
C TRP A 89 -13.62 -6.37 43.55
N GLY A 90 -14.72 -7.00 43.98
CA GLY A 90 -14.71 -7.86 45.17
C GLY A 90 -13.82 -9.08 44.95
N ALA A 91 -13.91 -9.69 43.76
CA ALA A 91 -13.12 -10.88 43.43
C ALA A 91 -11.61 -10.58 43.41
N ALA A 92 -11.21 -9.43 42.83
CA ALA A 92 -9.83 -8.96 42.85
C ALA A 92 -9.30 -8.73 44.28
N ARG A 93 -10.13 -8.14 45.17
CA ARG A 93 -9.77 -7.95 46.59
C ARG A 93 -9.63 -9.27 47.36
N LEU A 94 -10.33 -10.33 46.95
CA LEU A 94 -10.29 -11.64 47.60
C LEU A 94 -9.01 -12.45 47.26
N LEU A 95 -8.39 -12.21 46.10
CA LEU A 95 -7.21 -12.96 45.60
C LEU A 95 -6.07 -13.15 46.62
N PRO A 96 -5.52 -12.10 47.29
CA PRO A 96 -4.40 -12.26 48.21
C PRO A 96 -4.75 -13.10 49.45
N TYR A 97 -6.04 -13.12 49.83
CA TYR A 97 -6.54 -13.89 50.96
C TYR A 97 -6.82 -15.34 50.59
N ALA A 98 -7.31 -15.58 49.37
CA ALA A 98 -7.56 -16.91 48.83
C ALA A 98 -6.26 -17.68 48.57
N ALA A 99 -5.23 -17.02 48.02
CA ALA A 99 -3.96 -17.64 47.63
C ALA A 99 -3.23 -18.36 48.78
N LYS A 100 -3.40 -17.90 50.03
CA LYS A 100 -2.69 -18.45 51.18
C LYS A 100 -3.32 -19.72 51.78
N ARG A 101 -4.56 -20.08 51.40
CA ARG A 101 -5.33 -21.10 52.15
C ARG A 101 -6.35 -21.91 51.34
N SER A 102 -6.76 -21.46 50.15
CA SER A 102 -7.83 -22.13 49.38
C SER A 102 -7.60 -22.00 47.86
N PRO A 103 -7.07 -23.05 47.19
CA PRO A 103 -6.84 -23.03 45.75
C PRO A 103 -8.15 -22.92 44.96
N ALA A 104 -9.23 -23.57 45.42
CA ALA A 104 -10.53 -23.51 44.74
C ALA A 104 -11.15 -22.11 44.78
N THR A 105 -11.03 -21.39 45.91
CA THR A 105 -11.47 -20.00 46.02
C THR A 105 -10.63 -19.08 45.15
N LEU A 106 -9.31 -19.30 45.11
CA LEU A 106 -8.41 -18.51 44.29
C LEU A 106 -8.79 -18.60 42.82
N ALA A 107 -9.00 -19.81 42.32
CA ALA A 107 -9.34 -20.03 40.92
C ALA A 107 -10.74 -19.49 40.56
N ALA A 108 -11.75 -19.65 41.43
CA ALA A 108 -13.08 -19.07 41.21
C ALA A 108 -13.06 -17.53 41.24
N ALA A 109 -12.33 -16.92 42.18
CA ALA A 109 -12.15 -15.47 42.23
C ALA A 109 -11.37 -14.95 41.00
N LEU A 110 -10.36 -15.70 40.53
CA LEU A 110 -9.61 -15.36 39.32
C LEU A 110 -10.53 -15.34 38.10
N ILE A 111 -11.35 -16.37 37.88
CA ILE A 111 -12.32 -16.45 36.78
C ILE A 111 -13.20 -15.19 36.76
N ILE A 112 -13.79 -14.79 37.89
CA ILE A 112 -14.64 -13.59 37.97
C ILE A 112 -13.83 -12.34 37.62
N ALA A 113 -12.62 -12.21 38.18
CA ALA A 113 -11.76 -11.04 37.99
C ALA A 113 -11.33 -10.83 36.52
N VAL A 114 -11.00 -11.90 35.79
CA VAL A 114 -10.54 -11.82 34.39
C VAL A 114 -11.67 -12.01 33.36
N SER A 115 -12.89 -12.32 33.79
CA SER A 115 -14.03 -12.64 32.92
C SER A 115 -14.34 -11.56 31.88
N PHE A 116 -14.02 -10.29 32.14
CA PHE A 116 -14.27 -9.19 31.21
C PHE A 116 -13.50 -9.31 29.89
N ALA A 117 -12.35 -9.99 29.90
CA ALA A 117 -11.52 -10.19 28.72
C ALA A 117 -12.13 -11.20 27.73
N VAL A 118 -13.11 -12.01 28.14
CA VAL A 118 -13.74 -13.02 27.29
C VAL A 118 -14.28 -12.43 25.98
N GLY A 119 -15.03 -11.33 26.05
CA GLY A 119 -15.58 -10.65 24.87
C GLY A 119 -14.50 -10.18 23.90
N PRO A 120 -13.54 -9.34 24.35
CA PRO A 120 -12.41 -8.90 23.53
C PRO A 120 -11.62 -10.04 22.88
N PHE A 121 -11.32 -11.13 23.60
CA PHE A 121 -10.57 -12.26 23.03
C PHE A 121 -11.37 -13.00 21.93
N PHE A 122 -12.69 -13.12 22.08
CA PHE A 122 -13.54 -13.65 21.01
C PHE A 122 -13.59 -12.72 19.80
N GLN A 123 -13.76 -11.41 19.99
CA GLN A 123 -13.74 -10.45 18.88
C GLN A 123 -12.39 -10.43 18.16
N GLN A 124 -11.28 -10.47 18.90
CA GLN A 124 -9.92 -10.49 18.35
C GLN A 124 -9.60 -11.79 17.59
N SER A 125 -10.39 -12.85 17.79
CA SER A 125 -10.27 -14.08 17.01
C SER A 125 -10.74 -13.94 15.56
N ILE A 126 -11.46 -12.86 15.23
CA ILE A 126 -11.98 -12.58 13.88
C ILE A 126 -11.05 -11.58 13.20
N GLY A 127 -10.44 -11.98 12.08
CA GLY A 127 -9.66 -11.12 11.21
C GLY A 127 -10.20 -11.10 9.79
N THR A 128 -9.83 -10.08 9.02
CA THR A 128 -10.15 -9.96 7.59
C THR A 128 -8.86 -9.94 6.78
N VAL A 129 -8.80 -10.76 5.73
CA VAL A 129 -7.69 -10.78 4.78
C VAL A 129 -8.26 -10.56 3.38
N ASP A 130 -7.73 -9.56 2.69
CA ASP A 130 -8.12 -9.28 1.31
C ASP A 130 -7.51 -10.30 0.36
N ARG A 131 -8.34 -10.83 -0.56
CA ARG A 131 -7.91 -11.71 -1.63
C ARG A 131 -8.37 -11.16 -2.97
N SER A 132 -7.49 -11.15 -3.96
CA SER A 132 -7.78 -10.72 -5.33
C SER A 132 -8.14 -11.91 -6.21
N PHE A 133 -9.19 -11.75 -7.03
CA PHE A 133 -9.66 -12.75 -7.98
C PHE A 133 -9.80 -12.11 -9.36
N VAL A 134 -9.39 -12.83 -10.40
CA VAL A 134 -9.61 -12.40 -11.79
C VAL A 134 -11.09 -12.56 -12.13
N LEU A 135 -11.69 -11.52 -12.70
CA LEU A 135 -13.05 -11.52 -13.22
C LEU A 135 -13.06 -12.17 -14.61
N GLU A 136 -13.89 -13.21 -14.80
CA GLU A 136 -14.03 -13.87 -16.10
C GLU A 136 -14.64 -12.92 -17.16
N ASP A 137 -15.65 -12.13 -16.78
CA ASP A 137 -16.31 -11.14 -17.66
C ASP A 137 -15.65 -9.74 -17.62
N GLY A 138 -14.55 -9.59 -16.88
CA GLY A 138 -13.91 -8.29 -16.68
C GLY A 138 -13.09 -7.87 -17.91
N THR A 139 -13.25 -6.63 -18.36
CA THR A 139 -12.43 -6.10 -19.46
C THR A 139 -11.31 -5.21 -18.94
N ALA A 140 -10.08 -5.47 -19.39
CA ALA A 140 -8.91 -4.66 -19.13
C ALA A 140 -8.15 -4.38 -20.43
N SER A 141 -7.99 -3.11 -20.81
CA SER A 141 -7.20 -2.74 -21.99
C SER A 141 -6.55 -1.37 -21.86
N VAL A 142 -5.34 -1.23 -22.41
CA VAL A 142 -4.60 0.04 -22.50
C VAL A 142 -4.29 0.34 -23.97
N PRO A 143 -4.53 1.57 -24.46
CA PRO A 143 -4.24 1.92 -25.84
C PRO A 143 -2.74 2.06 -26.10
N ILE A 144 -2.30 1.60 -27.26
CA ILE A 144 -0.93 1.65 -27.77
C ILE A 144 -0.94 2.10 -29.23
N ALA A 145 0.16 2.69 -29.69
CA ALA A 145 0.40 2.94 -31.11
C ALA A 145 1.28 1.82 -31.66
N ARG A 146 0.70 0.91 -32.46
CA ARG A 146 1.47 -0.16 -33.11
C ARG A 146 1.95 0.24 -34.50
N ASN A 147 1.05 0.82 -35.27
CA ASN A 147 1.28 1.23 -36.65
C ASN A 147 0.75 2.65 -36.84
N ILE A 148 1.64 3.59 -37.10
CA ILE A 148 1.29 4.98 -37.38
C ILE A 148 1.31 5.15 -38.89
N ASN A 149 0.14 5.27 -39.52
CA ASN A 149 0.01 5.48 -40.96
C ASN A 149 -0.16 6.96 -41.34
N GLY A 150 -0.69 7.78 -40.42
CA GLY A 150 -1.06 9.17 -40.67
C GLY A 150 -2.31 9.38 -41.54
N SER A 151 -3.07 8.35 -41.90
CA SER A 151 -4.23 8.49 -42.79
C SER A 151 -5.20 9.56 -42.28
N ASP A 152 -5.64 10.44 -43.17
CA ASP A 152 -6.57 11.54 -42.87
C ASP A 152 -6.02 12.62 -41.91
N THR A 153 -4.70 12.75 -41.74
CA THR A 153 -4.09 13.81 -40.89
C THR A 153 -3.60 15.05 -41.66
N TRP A 154 -3.61 15.01 -42.99
CA TRP A 154 -3.09 16.08 -43.85
C TRP A 154 -4.10 16.49 -44.93
N TYR A 155 -3.88 17.65 -45.51
CA TYR A 155 -4.59 18.15 -46.68
C TYR A 155 -3.63 18.88 -47.62
N ARG A 156 -4.08 19.09 -48.87
CA ARG A 156 -3.34 19.87 -49.85
C ARG A 156 -3.81 21.32 -49.82
N THR A 157 -2.88 22.26 -49.72
CA THR A 157 -3.17 23.69 -49.79
C THR A 157 -3.55 24.09 -51.21
N LEU A 158 -4.67 24.82 -51.36
CA LEU A 158 -5.22 25.21 -52.66
C LEU A 158 -5.17 26.74 -52.91
N ALA A 159 -4.59 27.51 -52.00
CA ALA A 159 -4.43 28.96 -52.12
C ALA A 159 -3.26 29.45 -51.26
N GLY A 160 -2.74 30.64 -51.57
CA GLY A 160 -1.64 31.29 -50.83
C GLY A 160 -0.25 30.90 -51.33
N PRO A 161 0.81 31.38 -50.63
CA PRO A 161 2.21 31.13 -51.01
C PRO A 161 2.58 29.64 -50.99
N ASP A 162 1.83 28.81 -50.26
CA ASP A 162 2.07 27.38 -50.10
C ASP A 162 1.28 26.54 -51.12
N TYR A 163 0.77 27.10 -52.22
CA TYR A 163 -0.10 26.37 -53.18
C TYR A 163 0.50 25.03 -53.62
N GLY A 164 -0.28 23.96 -53.46
CA GLY A 164 0.07 22.61 -53.89
C GLY A 164 0.91 21.82 -52.88
N MET A 165 1.32 22.42 -51.76
CA MET A 165 2.03 21.77 -50.68
C MET A 165 1.10 20.93 -49.79
N TRP A 166 1.69 19.97 -49.08
CA TRP A 166 0.99 19.20 -48.06
C TRP A 166 1.09 19.91 -46.72
N ALA A 167 0.00 19.90 -45.95
CA ALA A 167 -0.02 20.51 -44.64
C ALA A 167 -0.86 19.68 -43.67
N PHE A 168 -0.47 19.66 -42.39
CA PHE A 168 -1.28 19.00 -41.36
C PHE A 168 -2.62 19.71 -41.16
N LYS A 169 -3.66 18.93 -40.87
CA LYS A 169 -4.95 19.44 -40.39
C LYS A 169 -4.75 20.19 -39.05
N TYR A 170 -5.72 21.03 -38.71
CA TYR A 170 -5.62 21.94 -37.57
C TYR A 170 -5.56 21.22 -36.22
N ASP A 171 -6.23 20.07 -36.11
CA ASP A 171 -6.26 19.21 -34.92
C ASP A 171 -4.88 18.64 -34.61
N VAL A 172 -4.17 18.13 -35.62
CA VAL A 172 -2.80 17.63 -35.48
C VAL A 172 -1.86 18.75 -35.00
N ARG A 173 -1.95 19.93 -35.62
CA ARG A 173 -1.16 21.10 -35.22
C ARG A 173 -1.47 21.49 -33.78
N ALA A 174 -2.75 21.54 -33.41
CA ALA A 174 -3.19 21.87 -32.05
C ALA A 174 -2.68 20.85 -31.02
N SER A 175 -2.74 19.55 -31.31
CA SER A 175 -2.21 18.49 -30.45
C SER A 175 -0.70 18.63 -30.21
N ILE A 176 0.07 18.92 -31.27
CA ILE A 176 1.52 19.12 -31.16
C ILE A 176 1.85 20.39 -30.37
N LEU A 177 1.17 21.52 -30.65
CA LEU A 177 1.38 22.76 -29.88
C LEU A 177 0.95 22.61 -28.41
N SER A 178 -0.12 21.86 -28.14
CA SER A 178 -0.58 21.56 -26.79
C SER A 178 0.45 20.71 -26.05
N ALA A 179 0.99 19.67 -26.68
CA ALA A 179 2.07 18.86 -26.13
C ALA A 179 3.31 19.69 -25.78
N LEU A 180 3.62 20.72 -26.58
CA LEU A 180 4.75 21.61 -26.35
C LEU A 180 4.49 22.65 -25.26
N SER A 181 3.27 23.19 -25.21
CA SER A 181 2.91 24.29 -24.29
C SER A 181 2.55 23.78 -22.90
N ASN A 182 1.87 22.63 -22.82
CA ASN A 182 1.42 21.99 -21.58
C ASN A 182 1.46 20.44 -21.71
N PRO A 183 2.65 19.83 -21.59
CA PRO A 183 2.83 18.39 -21.75
C PRO A 183 2.07 17.54 -20.71
N PHE A 184 1.65 18.14 -19.59
CA PHE A 184 0.91 17.48 -18.51
C PHE A 184 -0.60 17.74 -18.56
N SER A 185 -1.12 18.23 -19.69
CA SER A 185 -2.56 18.43 -19.87
C SER A 185 -3.36 17.14 -19.67
N GLN A 186 -4.48 17.23 -18.96
CA GLN A 186 -5.39 16.10 -18.76
C GLN A 186 -6.03 15.63 -20.07
N ASP A 187 -6.18 16.53 -21.05
CA ASP A 187 -6.69 16.20 -22.39
C ASP A 187 -5.76 15.26 -23.17
N SER A 188 -4.50 15.15 -22.74
CA SER A 188 -3.51 14.22 -23.30
C SER A 188 -3.28 12.99 -22.42
N ALA A 189 -4.06 12.80 -21.34
CA ALA A 189 -3.90 11.67 -20.44
C ALA A 189 -4.42 10.39 -21.10
N VAL A 190 -3.60 9.34 -21.09
CA VAL A 190 -4.00 8.04 -21.61
C VAL A 190 -4.92 7.35 -20.61
N SER A 191 -6.16 7.07 -21.00
CA SER A 191 -7.11 6.34 -20.17
C SER A 191 -7.09 4.84 -20.48
N SER A 192 -6.98 4.01 -19.44
CA SER A 192 -7.20 2.56 -19.55
C SER A 192 -8.68 2.22 -19.41
N LYS A 193 -9.15 1.18 -20.10
CA LYS A 193 -10.46 0.56 -19.84
C LYS A 193 -10.25 -0.54 -18.80
N CYS A 194 -10.76 -0.35 -17.59
CA CYS A 194 -10.64 -1.33 -16.50
C CYS A 194 -11.95 -1.41 -15.71
N THR A 195 -12.68 -2.52 -15.81
CA THR A 195 -14.02 -2.65 -15.21
C THR A 195 -14.03 -2.67 -13.68
N SER A 196 -13.01 -3.24 -13.05
CA SER A 196 -12.93 -3.37 -11.58
C SER A 196 -12.16 -2.24 -10.89
N GLY A 197 -11.50 -1.37 -11.66
CA GLY A 197 -10.53 -0.41 -11.14
C GLY A 197 -9.16 -1.01 -10.76
N ASN A 198 -9.03 -2.34 -10.70
CA ASN A 198 -7.75 -3.01 -10.45
C ASN A 198 -7.45 -3.98 -11.60
N CYS A 199 -6.53 -3.63 -12.49
CA CYS A 199 -6.20 -4.43 -13.67
C CYS A 199 -4.70 -4.66 -13.80
N THR A 200 -4.33 -5.86 -14.23
CA THR A 200 -2.94 -6.26 -14.45
C THR A 200 -2.73 -6.69 -15.90
N PHE A 201 -1.52 -6.46 -16.41
CA PHE A 201 -1.14 -6.83 -17.77
C PHE A 201 -0.06 -7.93 -17.70
N PRO A 202 -0.07 -8.89 -18.64
CA PRO A 202 0.91 -9.96 -18.65
C PRO A 202 2.31 -9.43 -18.99
N SER A 203 3.31 -9.91 -18.28
CA SER A 203 4.72 -9.68 -18.59
C SER A 203 5.05 -10.33 -19.93
N TRP A 204 5.74 -9.60 -20.79
CA TRP A 204 6.25 -10.09 -22.07
C TRP A 204 7.49 -10.95 -21.90
N GLU A 205 8.07 -11.05 -20.70
CA GLU A 205 9.16 -11.98 -20.39
C GLU A 205 8.63 -13.38 -20.01
N SER A 206 7.56 -13.43 -19.21
CA SER A 206 7.08 -14.68 -18.62
C SER A 206 5.71 -15.13 -19.12
N GLY A 207 4.91 -14.24 -19.72
CA GLY A 207 3.50 -14.48 -20.08
C GLY A 207 2.53 -14.47 -18.89
N PHE A 208 3.04 -14.39 -17.66
CA PHE A 208 2.25 -14.32 -16.42
C PHE A 208 2.00 -12.85 -16.00
N PRO A 209 1.04 -12.56 -15.11
CA PRO A 209 0.88 -11.22 -14.57
C PRO A 209 2.20 -10.70 -14.03
N SER A 210 2.56 -9.45 -14.40
CA SER A 210 3.79 -8.82 -13.94
C SER A 210 3.93 -8.92 -12.41
N GLN A 211 5.08 -9.40 -11.96
CA GLN A 211 5.42 -9.51 -10.54
C GLN A 211 6.47 -8.48 -10.11
N SER A 212 7.13 -7.86 -11.08
CA SER A 212 8.17 -6.85 -10.91
C SER A 212 7.81 -5.58 -11.67
N GLU A 213 8.10 -4.42 -11.07
CA GLU A 213 8.03 -3.12 -11.74
C GLU A 213 8.92 -3.00 -12.98
N HIS A 214 9.83 -3.97 -13.22
CA HIS A 214 10.74 -3.97 -14.36
C HIS A 214 10.23 -4.82 -15.54
N ASP A 215 9.15 -5.57 -15.34
CA ASP A 215 8.60 -6.41 -16.41
C ASP A 215 7.97 -5.54 -17.49
N ILE A 216 8.37 -5.76 -18.74
CA ILE A 216 7.72 -5.12 -19.89
C ILE A 216 6.32 -5.73 -20.04
N THR A 217 5.29 -4.89 -20.02
CA THR A 217 3.88 -5.33 -20.17
C THR A 217 3.25 -4.80 -21.45
N LEU A 218 3.76 -3.69 -21.98
CA LEU A 218 3.35 -3.11 -23.24
C LEU A 218 4.49 -2.34 -23.88
N ALA A 219 4.38 -2.12 -25.19
CA ALA A 219 5.21 -1.19 -25.93
C ALA A 219 4.38 -0.44 -26.96
N THR A 220 4.85 0.75 -27.31
CA THR A 220 4.17 1.67 -28.22
C THR A 220 5.19 2.46 -29.03
N VAL A 221 4.84 2.73 -30.29
CA VAL A 221 5.52 3.76 -31.08
C VAL A 221 5.37 5.09 -30.36
N GLY A 222 6.47 5.83 -30.28
CA GLY A 222 6.57 7.09 -29.58
C GLY A 222 7.63 8.00 -30.18
N MET A 223 7.81 9.13 -29.52
CA MET A 223 8.93 10.03 -29.73
C MET A 223 9.90 9.87 -28.57
N CYS A 224 11.19 9.87 -28.88
CA CYS A 224 12.26 9.91 -27.91
C CYS A 224 13.11 11.15 -28.15
N ASN A 225 13.78 11.58 -27.09
CA ASN A 225 14.68 12.70 -27.09
C ASN A 225 16.06 12.23 -26.65
N GLN A 226 17.10 12.87 -27.18
CA GLN A 226 18.45 12.77 -26.66
C GLN A 226 19.17 14.09 -26.89
N CYS A 227 19.76 14.63 -25.83
CA CYS A 227 20.48 15.89 -25.85
C CYS A 227 21.97 15.70 -25.55
N ILE A 228 22.81 16.48 -26.23
CA ILE A 228 24.27 16.48 -26.09
C ILE A 228 24.72 17.91 -25.82
N ASP A 229 25.57 18.08 -24.81
CA ASP A 229 26.23 19.34 -24.52
C ASP A 229 27.32 19.61 -25.57
N VAL A 230 27.20 20.74 -26.25
CA VAL A 230 28.14 21.24 -27.27
C VAL A 230 28.74 22.59 -26.86
N GLY A 231 28.66 22.93 -25.57
CA GLY A 231 29.18 24.15 -24.96
C GLY A 231 30.67 24.38 -25.22
N SER A 232 31.45 23.30 -25.36
CA SER A 232 32.88 23.38 -25.68
C SER A 232 33.18 23.95 -27.08
N LEU A 233 32.20 23.97 -27.98
CA LEU A 233 32.32 24.57 -29.32
C LEU A 233 31.92 26.05 -29.35
N VAL A 234 31.44 26.60 -28.24
CA VAL A 234 31.04 28.00 -28.15
C VAL A 234 32.28 28.89 -28.16
N THR A 235 32.28 29.87 -29.06
CA THR A 235 33.37 30.85 -29.18
C THR A 235 32.89 32.25 -28.83
N VAL A 236 33.74 33.02 -28.15
CA VAL A 236 33.49 34.44 -27.90
C VAL A 236 33.80 35.23 -29.16
N TYR A 237 32.96 36.21 -29.50
CA TYR A 237 33.21 37.12 -30.61
C TYR A 237 32.90 38.56 -30.23
N ASN A 238 33.60 39.51 -30.85
CA ASN A 238 33.33 40.93 -30.66
C ASN A 238 32.27 41.39 -31.66
N ASN A 239 31.08 41.75 -31.16
CA ASN A 239 30.03 42.32 -31.99
C ASN A 239 30.29 43.81 -32.21
N SER A 240 30.51 44.22 -33.45
CA SER A 240 30.82 45.61 -33.84
C SER A 240 29.66 46.59 -33.60
N LEU A 241 28.44 46.09 -33.42
CA LEU A 241 27.23 46.90 -33.18
C LEU A 241 27.02 47.27 -31.69
N ASN A 242 27.56 46.47 -30.76
CA ASN A 242 27.36 46.62 -29.31
C ASN A 242 28.72 46.56 -28.60
N THR A 243 29.52 47.63 -28.75
CA THR A 243 30.90 47.70 -28.24
C THR A 243 30.96 47.50 -26.73
N GLY A 244 31.42 46.33 -26.29
CA GLY A 244 31.71 46.01 -24.88
C GLY A 244 30.87 44.89 -24.26
N SER A 245 29.79 44.43 -24.91
CA SER A 245 28.97 43.33 -24.37
C SER A 245 29.52 41.96 -24.76
N PRO A 246 29.63 41.00 -23.81
CA PRO A 246 30.11 39.66 -24.14
C PRO A 246 29.10 38.97 -25.06
N SER A 247 29.62 38.43 -26.17
CA SER A 247 28.84 37.76 -27.19
C SER A 247 29.44 36.42 -27.54
N TRP A 248 28.58 35.43 -27.77
CA TRP A 248 28.97 34.05 -28.02
C TRP A 248 28.33 33.55 -29.30
N LYS A 249 29.06 32.72 -30.04
CA LYS A 249 28.58 32.11 -31.27
C LYS A 249 29.00 30.66 -31.37
N LEU A 250 28.16 29.87 -32.03
CA LEU A 250 28.48 28.51 -32.46
C LEU A 250 29.01 28.50 -33.90
N PRO A 251 29.71 27.42 -34.33
CA PRO A 251 30.11 27.23 -35.72
C PRO A 251 28.95 27.26 -36.72
N THR A 252 27.74 26.95 -36.27
CA THR A 252 26.49 27.04 -37.05
C THR A 252 26.08 28.47 -37.41
N GLY A 253 26.67 29.49 -36.77
CA GLY A 253 26.30 30.89 -36.92
C GLY A 253 25.25 31.37 -35.91
N LEU A 254 24.67 30.47 -35.11
CA LEU A 254 23.85 30.84 -33.95
C LEU A 254 24.66 31.72 -33.00
N ASN A 255 24.07 32.81 -32.54
CA ASN A 255 24.73 33.74 -31.64
C ASN A 255 23.78 34.25 -30.56
N VAL A 256 24.37 34.61 -29.42
CA VAL A 256 23.71 35.29 -28.31
C VAL A 256 24.62 36.39 -27.78
N THR A 257 24.01 37.43 -27.20
CA THR A 257 24.73 38.57 -26.65
C THR A 257 24.08 38.97 -25.33
N ALA A 258 24.89 39.11 -24.27
CA ALA A 258 24.41 39.60 -22.98
C ALA A 258 24.24 41.13 -23.01
N PHE A 259 23.20 41.58 -23.71
CA PHE A 259 22.84 42.98 -23.86
C PHE A 259 21.32 43.14 -23.83
N ASP A 260 20.83 44.26 -23.31
CA ASP A 260 19.39 44.55 -23.24
C ASP A 260 18.78 44.65 -24.65
N GLY A 261 17.74 43.87 -24.90
CA GLY A 261 17.06 43.79 -26.20
C GLY A 261 17.79 42.96 -27.26
N ALA A 262 18.93 42.35 -26.92
CA ALA A 262 19.64 41.42 -27.81
C ALA A 262 19.04 40.00 -27.73
N ASN A 263 19.58 39.09 -28.55
CA ASN A 263 19.20 37.67 -28.50
C ASN A 263 19.89 37.00 -27.31
N TRP A 264 19.09 36.52 -26.37
CA TRP A 264 19.56 35.78 -25.18
C TRP A 264 19.42 34.28 -25.33
N MET A 265 18.57 33.85 -26.25
CA MET A 265 18.45 32.47 -26.67
C MET A 265 18.21 32.45 -28.18
N SER A 266 18.95 31.60 -28.86
CA SER A 266 18.85 31.41 -30.30
C SER A 266 18.75 29.92 -30.56
N VAL A 267 17.70 29.54 -31.29
CA VAL A 267 17.36 28.16 -31.59
C VAL A 267 17.34 28.01 -33.11
N ALA A 268 18.04 27.00 -33.63
CA ALA A 268 17.94 26.62 -35.03
C ALA A 268 17.83 25.11 -35.15
N GLU A 269 17.11 24.68 -36.18
CA GLU A 269 17.09 23.29 -36.59
C GLU A 269 18.08 23.09 -37.74
N SER A 270 18.79 21.96 -37.73
CA SER A 270 19.66 21.56 -38.83
C SER A 270 19.81 20.05 -38.88
N ARG A 271 19.49 19.46 -40.04
CA ARG A 271 19.82 18.06 -40.34
C ARG A 271 21.33 17.82 -40.36
N ASN A 272 22.10 18.83 -40.72
CA ASN A 272 23.56 18.74 -40.77
C ASN A 272 24.16 19.00 -39.38
N LEU A 273 24.74 17.94 -38.80
CA LEU A 273 25.43 17.95 -37.51
C LEU A 273 26.94 17.73 -37.63
N THR A 274 27.52 17.77 -38.84
CA THR A 274 28.97 17.52 -39.05
C THR A 274 29.85 18.55 -38.36
N TRP A 275 29.33 19.77 -38.12
CA TRP A 275 30.01 20.81 -37.35
C TRP A 275 30.33 20.39 -35.90
N ALA A 276 29.62 19.39 -35.36
CA ALA A 276 29.77 18.87 -33.99
C ALA A 276 30.25 17.41 -33.96
N GLU A 277 30.80 16.89 -35.06
CA GLU A 277 31.25 15.49 -35.19
C GLU A 277 32.31 15.09 -34.14
N SER A 278 33.10 16.05 -33.64
CA SER A 278 34.08 15.80 -32.59
C SER A 278 33.48 15.49 -31.21
N ILE A 279 32.19 15.78 -30.99
CA ILE A 279 31.49 15.60 -29.71
C ILE A 279 30.43 14.51 -29.84
N ILE A 280 29.70 14.48 -30.94
CA ILE A 280 28.58 13.56 -31.14
C ILE A 280 29.12 12.17 -31.51
N PRO A 281 28.90 11.12 -30.68
CA PRO A 281 29.33 9.77 -31.00
C PRO A 281 28.68 9.23 -32.28
N TYR A 282 29.40 8.39 -33.03
CA TYR A 282 28.93 7.82 -34.30
C TYR A 282 27.54 7.16 -34.21
N GLU A 283 27.30 6.33 -33.20
CA GLU A 283 26.00 5.65 -32.99
C GLU A 283 24.84 6.64 -32.80
N GLN A 284 25.09 7.74 -32.08
CA GLN A 284 24.09 8.79 -31.84
C GLN A 284 23.86 9.60 -33.11
N ALA A 285 24.93 9.97 -33.83
CA ALA A 285 24.84 10.63 -35.12
C ALA A 285 24.03 9.80 -36.14
N ALA A 286 24.20 8.48 -36.14
CA ALA A 286 23.45 7.57 -37.00
C ALA A 286 21.95 7.53 -36.65
N THR A 287 21.60 7.66 -35.36
CA THR A 287 20.20 7.82 -34.92
C THR A 287 19.65 9.19 -35.31
N PHE A 288 20.43 10.26 -35.11
CA PHE A 288 20.03 11.64 -35.41
C PHE A 288 19.79 11.90 -36.89
N ARG A 289 20.37 11.08 -37.78
CA ARG A 289 20.08 11.08 -39.22
C ARG A 289 18.59 10.82 -39.52
N TRP A 290 17.92 10.03 -38.68
CA TRP A 290 16.52 9.64 -38.83
C TRP A 290 15.60 10.33 -37.81
N ALA A 291 16.10 11.40 -37.16
CA ALA A 291 15.31 12.20 -36.25
C ALA A 291 14.24 13.03 -37.00
N PHE A 292 13.10 13.23 -36.34
CA PHE A 292 12.12 14.22 -36.78
C PHE A 292 12.71 15.63 -36.81
N ALA A 293 13.53 16.01 -35.83
CA ALA A 293 14.19 17.30 -35.78
C ALA A 293 15.47 17.25 -34.96
N ASN A 294 16.53 17.90 -35.46
CA ASN A 294 17.80 18.08 -34.76
C ASN A 294 17.92 19.56 -34.37
N ILE A 295 17.67 19.85 -33.09
CA ILE A 295 17.51 21.20 -32.57
C ILE A 295 18.80 21.62 -31.87
N THR A 296 19.44 22.68 -32.38
CA THR A 296 20.59 23.31 -31.73
C THR A 296 20.11 24.56 -30.99
N MET A 297 20.42 24.63 -29.71
CA MET A 297 20.17 25.81 -28.87
C MET A 297 21.46 26.41 -28.36
N LEU A 298 21.53 27.74 -28.38
CA LEU A 298 22.50 28.53 -27.66
C LEU A 298 21.73 29.49 -26.76
N VAL A 299 21.93 29.40 -25.44
CA VAL A 299 21.16 30.15 -24.44
C VAL A 299 22.07 30.70 -23.36
N LEU A 300 21.80 31.94 -22.93
CA LEU A 300 22.46 32.54 -21.78
C LEU A 300 21.71 32.21 -20.50
N SER A 301 22.44 31.64 -19.53
CA SER A 301 21.98 31.41 -18.17
C SER A 301 22.82 32.22 -17.17
N ASN A 302 22.29 32.37 -15.96
CA ASN A 302 23.00 33.01 -14.86
C ASN A 302 23.86 31.96 -14.10
N SER A 303 25.11 32.29 -13.78
CA SER A 303 26.04 31.37 -13.11
C SER A 303 25.85 31.28 -11.59
N ASN A 304 25.20 32.26 -10.95
CA ASN A 304 25.11 32.36 -9.49
C ASN A 304 23.67 32.36 -8.94
N SER A 305 23.44 31.50 -7.96
CA SER A 305 22.23 31.35 -7.14
C SER A 305 22.14 32.35 -5.97
N SER A 306 22.95 33.42 -5.96
CA SER A 306 22.88 34.48 -4.95
C SER A 306 21.93 35.60 -5.38
N GLN A 307 20.73 35.58 -4.82
CA GLN A 307 19.60 36.50 -5.06
C GLN A 307 19.85 37.99 -4.68
N THR A 308 21.10 38.43 -4.48
CA THR A 308 21.42 39.73 -3.85
C THR A 308 21.89 40.83 -4.81
N ALA A 309 22.16 40.54 -6.08
CA ALA A 309 22.48 41.58 -7.06
C ALA A 309 21.23 41.98 -7.87
N GLN A 310 20.66 43.15 -7.56
CA GLN A 310 19.54 43.74 -8.31
C GLN A 310 19.94 44.23 -9.72
N ASP A 311 21.24 44.32 -10.01
CA ASP A 311 21.76 44.77 -11.31
C ASP A 311 22.35 43.61 -12.12
N TYR A 312 21.67 43.30 -13.23
CA TYR A 312 21.99 42.23 -14.18
C TYR A 312 23.35 42.43 -14.88
N ARG A 313 23.88 43.66 -14.89
CA ARG A 313 25.17 43.98 -15.54
C ARG A 313 26.39 43.40 -14.83
N TYR A 314 26.24 42.97 -13.57
CA TYR A 314 27.31 42.42 -12.74
C TYR A 314 27.21 40.90 -12.52
N GLN A 315 26.25 40.24 -13.17
CA GLN A 315 26.11 38.78 -13.11
C GLN A 315 26.93 38.11 -14.21
N GLU A 316 27.76 37.15 -13.83
CA GLU A 316 28.46 36.28 -14.77
C GLU A 316 27.45 35.47 -15.58
N GLN A 317 27.44 35.70 -16.89
CA GLN A 317 26.59 34.98 -17.83
C GLN A 317 27.33 33.77 -18.36
N THR A 318 26.69 32.61 -18.32
CA THR A 318 27.22 31.36 -18.85
C THR A 318 26.44 30.98 -20.10
N PRO A 319 27.10 30.87 -21.28
CA PRO A 319 26.46 30.31 -22.46
C PRO A 319 26.33 28.78 -22.30
N ASN A 320 25.12 28.27 -22.46
CA ASN A 320 24.87 26.84 -22.61
C ASN A 320 24.53 26.57 -24.07
N ALA A 321 25.16 25.56 -24.64
CA ALA A 321 24.88 25.13 -25.99
C ALA A 321 24.56 23.64 -26.00
N VAL A 322 23.43 23.28 -26.59
CA VAL A 322 22.92 21.89 -26.58
C VAL A 322 22.38 21.55 -27.96
N VAL A 323 22.65 20.32 -28.41
CA VAL A 323 21.97 19.70 -29.55
C VAL A 323 21.01 18.64 -29.02
N CYS A 324 19.72 18.80 -29.26
CA CYS A 324 18.68 17.83 -28.89
C CYS A 324 18.03 17.27 -30.14
N SER A 325 17.94 15.94 -30.22
CA SER A 325 17.40 15.23 -31.37
C SER A 325 16.12 14.51 -30.96
N LEU A 326 15.02 14.82 -31.64
CA LEU A 326 13.72 14.17 -31.45
C LEU A 326 13.55 13.10 -32.51
N TYR A 327 13.51 11.82 -32.15
CA TYR A 327 13.48 10.72 -33.11
C TYR A 327 12.37 9.70 -32.80
N PRO A 328 11.87 8.98 -33.83
CA PRO A 328 10.90 7.91 -33.64
C PRO A 328 11.54 6.75 -32.88
N CYS A 329 10.84 6.25 -31.86
CA CYS A 329 11.31 5.16 -31.04
C CYS A 329 10.16 4.25 -30.60
N LEU A 330 10.51 3.03 -30.22
CA LEU A 330 9.66 2.13 -29.47
C LEU A 330 9.90 2.36 -27.99
N ARG A 331 8.82 2.59 -27.22
CA ARG A 331 8.87 2.80 -25.77
C ARG A 331 8.20 1.63 -25.08
N SER A 332 8.93 0.95 -24.22
CA SER A 332 8.45 -0.19 -23.43
C SER A 332 8.10 0.24 -22.01
N TYR A 333 6.94 -0.20 -21.52
CA TYR A 333 6.41 0.19 -20.22
C TYR A 333 6.00 -1.01 -19.35
N SER A 334 6.16 -0.85 -18.05
CA SER A 334 5.44 -1.63 -17.04
C SER A 334 4.18 -0.88 -16.66
N ALA A 335 3.02 -1.49 -16.89
CA ALA A 335 1.71 -0.87 -16.73
C ALA A 335 0.86 -1.65 -15.74
N SER A 336 0.16 -0.93 -14.88
CA SER A 336 -0.84 -1.48 -13.98
C SER A 336 -1.96 -0.48 -13.75
N VAL A 337 -3.15 -0.95 -13.38
CA VAL A 337 -4.26 -0.07 -12.98
C VAL A 337 -4.59 -0.36 -11.54
N THR A 338 -4.52 0.66 -10.69
CA THR A 338 -4.89 0.59 -9.28
C THR A 338 -5.91 1.67 -8.97
N ASN A 339 -7.01 1.30 -8.32
CA ASN A 339 -8.11 2.22 -7.98
C ASN A 339 -8.62 3.07 -9.18
N GLY A 340 -8.61 2.48 -10.38
CA GLY A 340 -9.06 3.13 -11.62
C GLY A 340 -8.03 4.06 -12.27
N LYS A 341 -6.84 4.24 -11.68
CA LYS A 341 -5.76 5.04 -12.24
C LYS A 341 -4.73 4.15 -12.93
N LEU A 342 -4.43 4.46 -14.20
CA LEU A 342 -3.34 3.83 -14.95
C LEU A 342 -2.01 4.38 -14.43
N ASP A 343 -1.12 3.47 -14.04
CA ASP A 343 0.25 3.74 -13.65
C ASP A 343 1.20 3.06 -14.66
N GLU A 344 2.09 3.84 -15.26
CA GLU A 344 3.01 3.38 -16.31
C GLU A 344 4.43 3.85 -16.00
N LYS A 345 5.36 2.90 -15.97
CA LYS A 345 6.78 3.15 -15.77
C LYS A 345 7.53 2.82 -17.04
N LEU A 346 8.28 3.79 -17.59
CA LEU A 346 9.14 3.57 -18.75
C LEU A 346 10.30 2.64 -18.35
N ILE A 347 10.47 1.53 -19.08
CA ILE A 347 11.52 0.53 -18.83
C ILE A 347 12.67 0.68 -19.82
N SER A 348 12.35 0.78 -21.11
CA SER A 348 13.36 0.87 -22.15
C SER A 348 12.83 1.63 -23.37
N THR A 349 13.78 2.14 -24.16
CA THR A 349 13.51 2.79 -25.43
C THR A 349 14.43 2.22 -26.50
N GLN A 350 13.92 2.12 -27.74
CA GLN A 350 14.68 1.63 -28.88
C GLN A 350 14.40 2.53 -30.09
N PRO A 351 15.43 3.09 -30.76
CA PRO A 351 15.22 3.87 -31.98
C PRO A 351 14.60 3.03 -33.10
N MET A 352 13.78 3.67 -33.92
CA MET A 352 13.23 3.07 -35.14
C MET A 352 14.12 3.41 -36.35
N TYR A 353 14.29 2.45 -37.25
CA TYR A 353 15.12 2.62 -38.45
C TYR A 353 14.37 2.19 -39.71
N PRO A 354 14.82 2.61 -40.90
CA PRO A 354 14.22 2.19 -42.17
C PRO A 354 14.11 0.67 -42.34
N ASP A 355 12.94 0.21 -42.78
CA ASP A 355 12.62 -1.15 -43.20
C ASP A 355 12.85 -1.32 -44.70
N LEU A 356 13.98 -1.93 -45.06
CA LEU A 356 14.48 -2.06 -46.43
C LEU A 356 13.85 -3.19 -47.23
N MET A 357 12.72 -3.76 -46.80
CA MET A 357 12.08 -4.89 -47.49
C MET A 357 11.74 -4.62 -48.97
N SER A 358 11.58 -3.35 -49.36
CA SER A 358 11.37 -2.93 -50.76
C SER A 358 12.66 -2.83 -51.60
N TYR A 359 13.85 -3.00 -51.00
CA TYR A 359 15.14 -2.72 -51.62
C TYR A 359 16.09 -3.94 -51.62
N THR A 360 16.89 -4.10 -52.68
CA THR A 360 17.97 -5.10 -52.71
C THR A 360 19.22 -4.59 -52.00
N GLY A 361 20.08 -5.48 -51.49
CA GLY A 361 21.29 -5.08 -50.75
C GLY A 361 22.23 -4.15 -51.54
N SER A 362 22.31 -4.34 -52.86
CA SER A 362 23.09 -3.49 -53.78
C SER A 362 22.51 -2.08 -53.99
N ASP A 363 21.18 -1.92 -53.87
CA ASP A 363 20.53 -0.60 -53.99
C ASP A 363 20.76 0.24 -52.72
N VAL A 364 20.90 -0.42 -51.57
CA VAL A 364 21.08 0.21 -50.26
C VAL A 364 22.46 0.83 -50.15
N GLU A 365 23.52 0.09 -50.47
CA GLU A 365 24.92 0.54 -50.34
C GLU A 365 25.25 1.69 -51.30
N LYS A 366 24.73 1.63 -52.53
CA LYS A 366 24.90 2.67 -53.56
C LYS A 366 24.18 3.98 -53.22
N ASN A 367 23.04 3.92 -52.53
CA ASN A 367 22.21 5.10 -52.25
C ASN A 367 22.47 5.72 -50.87
N ILE A 368 22.87 4.93 -49.87
CA ILE A 368 23.30 5.44 -48.56
C ILE A 368 24.58 6.29 -48.69
N SER A 369 25.47 5.91 -49.61
CA SER A 369 26.72 6.63 -49.90
C SER A 369 26.56 7.83 -50.85
N ALA A 370 25.51 7.85 -51.68
CA ALA A 370 25.29 8.87 -52.71
C ALA A 370 24.48 10.11 -52.27
N PHE A 371 23.83 10.11 -51.09
CA PHE A 371 23.00 11.22 -50.62
C PHE A 371 23.26 11.58 -49.15
N PRO A 372 24.14 12.56 -48.87
CA PRO A 372 24.46 13.00 -47.51
C PRO A 372 23.43 13.93 -46.87
N GLU A 373 22.53 14.57 -47.65
CA GLU A 373 21.72 15.70 -47.15
C GLU A 373 20.22 15.40 -46.96
N ALA A 374 19.74 14.23 -47.35
CA ALA A 374 18.36 13.83 -47.13
C ALA A 374 18.28 12.38 -46.66
N GLY A 375 17.63 12.14 -45.51
CA GLY A 375 17.21 10.83 -45.04
C GLY A 375 16.11 10.24 -45.93
N THR A 376 16.36 10.12 -47.24
CA THR A 376 15.44 9.62 -48.24
C THR A 376 16.19 8.65 -49.16
N LEU A 377 15.74 7.39 -49.19
CA LEU A 377 16.18 6.40 -50.17
C LEU A 377 15.39 6.60 -51.47
N PRO A 378 15.97 6.39 -52.66
CA PRO A 378 15.26 6.63 -53.92
C PRO A 378 14.23 5.52 -54.20
N GLY A 379 12.94 5.87 -54.25
CA GLY A 379 11.83 4.93 -54.50
C GLY A 379 10.64 5.20 -53.58
N ASP A 380 9.76 4.22 -53.40
CA ASP A 380 8.79 4.24 -52.29
C ASP A 380 9.60 4.22 -50.98
N GLU A 381 9.60 5.33 -50.25
CA GLU A 381 10.45 5.48 -49.08
C GLU A 381 10.10 4.42 -48.03
N PRO A 382 11.08 3.69 -47.48
CA PRO A 382 10.82 2.60 -46.54
C PRO A 382 10.23 3.12 -45.24
N HIS A 383 9.24 2.40 -44.70
CA HIS A 383 8.67 2.70 -43.38
C HIS A 383 9.74 2.57 -42.30
N LEU A 384 9.64 3.35 -41.23
CA LEU A 384 10.49 3.11 -40.07
C LEU A 384 9.89 1.97 -39.26
N ALA A 385 10.75 1.09 -38.76
CA ALA A 385 10.34 -0.08 -37.99
C ALA A 385 11.23 -0.31 -36.77
N ALA A 386 10.64 -0.92 -35.75
CA ALA A 386 11.34 -1.51 -34.63
C ALA A 386 10.68 -2.84 -34.25
N LEU A 387 11.49 -3.77 -33.76
CA LEU A 387 11.06 -5.07 -33.27
C LEU A 387 11.13 -5.09 -31.76
N GLN A 388 9.99 -5.32 -31.12
CA GLN A 388 9.96 -5.56 -29.69
C GLN A 388 10.44 -6.98 -29.39
N SER A 389 11.47 -7.11 -28.55
CA SER A 389 11.89 -8.38 -27.95
C SER A 389 12.22 -8.17 -26.47
N PRO A 390 11.64 -8.95 -25.54
CA PRO A 390 10.66 -10.02 -25.75
C PRO A 390 9.25 -9.47 -26.02
N CYS A 391 8.40 -10.28 -26.65
CA CYS A 391 7.05 -9.91 -27.08
C CYS A 391 6.07 -11.08 -26.87
N LEU A 392 4.88 -10.80 -26.32
CA LEU A 392 3.86 -11.80 -26.04
C LEU A 392 2.79 -11.83 -27.14
N VAL A 393 2.60 -13.00 -27.77
CA VAL A 393 1.56 -13.22 -28.79
C VAL A 393 0.79 -14.49 -28.45
N ASN A 394 -0.53 -14.38 -28.26
CA ASN A 394 -1.40 -15.51 -27.90
C ASN A 394 -0.84 -16.37 -26.76
N GLU A 395 -0.43 -15.72 -25.66
CA GLU A 395 0.17 -16.36 -24.46
C GLU A 395 1.55 -17.02 -24.68
N THR A 396 2.11 -16.94 -25.89
CA THR A 396 3.45 -17.45 -26.21
C THR A 396 4.44 -16.29 -26.27
N VAL A 397 5.55 -16.42 -25.54
CA VAL A 397 6.63 -15.42 -25.53
C VAL A 397 7.57 -15.65 -26.71
N TYR A 398 7.72 -14.62 -27.53
CA TYR A 398 8.64 -14.57 -28.64
C TYR A 398 9.82 -13.64 -28.35
N THR A 399 11.01 -14.07 -28.73
CA THR A 399 12.30 -13.40 -28.62
C THR A 399 12.98 -13.37 -29.97
N SER A 400 14.04 -12.57 -30.10
CA SER A 400 14.86 -12.49 -31.31
C SER A 400 15.35 -13.85 -31.85
N SER A 401 15.50 -14.87 -31.01
CA SER A 401 15.94 -16.22 -31.42
C SER A 401 14.82 -17.12 -31.94
N ASN A 402 13.56 -16.89 -31.55
CA ASN A 402 12.44 -17.78 -31.86
C ASN A 402 11.37 -17.14 -32.78
N PHE A 403 11.53 -15.88 -33.17
CA PHE A 403 10.57 -15.16 -33.99
C PHE A 403 10.18 -15.92 -35.28
N SER A 404 11.13 -16.60 -35.91
CA SER A 404 10.92 -17.40 -37.13
C SER A 404 9.99 -18.61 -36.94
N ALA A 405 9.69 -19.02 -35.70
CA ALA A 405 8.79 -20.14 -35.41
C ALA A 405 7.30 -19.78 -35.58
N TYR A 406 6.96 -18.49 -35.71
CA TYR A 406 5.58 -18.05 -35.92
C TYR A 406 5.15 -18.30 -37.38
N SER A 407 4.02 -18.98 -37.57
CA SER A 407 3.58 -19.45 -38.90
C SER A 407 3.27 -18.32 -39.89
N ASN A 408 2.76 -17.18 -39.41
CA ASN A 408 2.44 -16.00 -40.22
C ASN A 408 3.42 -14.85 -39.97
N ALA A 409 4.71 -15.16 -39.85
CA ALA A 409 5.73 -14.14 -39.61
C ALA A 409 5.87 -13.20 -40.82
N SER A 410 6.06 -11.91 -40.54
CA SER A 410 6.40 -10.89 -41.52
C SER A 410 7.91 -10.76 -41.62
N ASP A 411 8.44 -10.68 -42.84
CA ASP A 411 9.84 -10.35 -43.09
C ASP A 411 10.06 -8.84 -42.87
N VAL A 412 11.14 -8.48 -42.19
CA VAL A 412 11.59 -7.11 -41.96
C VAL A 412 13.10 -7.01 -42.12
N ARG A 413 13.59 -5.93 -42.72
CA ARG A 413 15.03 -5.68 -42.90
C ARG A 413 15.39 -4.30 -42.34
N ILE A 414 15.82 -4.27 -41.08
CA ILE A 414 16.07 -3.01 -40.35
C ILE A 414 17.50 -2.50 -40.61
N LEU A 415 17.62 -1.26 -41.09
CA LEU A 415 18.89 -0.56 -41.28
C LEU A 415 19.44 0.01 -39.95
N SER A 416 19.81 -0.84 -39.01
CA SER A 416 20.39 -0.37 -37.73
C SER A 416 21.91 -0.08 -37.84
N PRO A 417 22.44 0.92 -37.13
CA PRO A 417 23.86 1.29 -37.17
C PRO A 417 24.79 0.17 -36.65
N SER A 418 24.27 -0.65 -35.74
CA SER A 418 25.00 -1.74 -35.09
C SER A 418 25.02 -3.04 -35.90
N ALA A 419 24.40 -3.08 -37.08
CA ALA A 419 24.45 -4.23 -37.99
C ALA A 419 25.81 -4.28 -38.71
N VAL A 420 26.44 -5.46 -38.74
CA VAL A 420 27.70 -5.69 -39.48
C VAL A 420 27.49 -5.29 -40.95
N ALA A 421 28.40 -4.47 -41.46
CA ALA A 421 28.24 -3.58 -42.63
C ALA A 421 27.73 -4.22 -43.94
N ASP A 422 27.73 -5.55 -44.09
CA ASP A 422 27.64 -6.18 -45.41
C ASP A 422 26.40 -7.07 -45.66
N ASN A 423 25.42 -7.21 -44.74
CA ASN A 423 24.31 -8.15 -45.05
C ASN A 423 22.91 -7.94 -44.48
N TYR A 424 22.60 -6.84 -43.77
CA TYR A 424 21.27 -6.49 -43.19
C TYR A 424 20.24 -7.65 -43.27
N PRO A 425 20.31 -8.64 -42.36
CA PRO A 425 19.61 -9.90 -42.54
C PRO A 425 18.09 -9.70 -42.49
N SER A 426 17.35 -10.45 -43.32
CA SER A 426 15.90 -10.50 -43.20
C SER A 426 15.52 -11.21 -41.91
N ILE A 427 14.78 -10.53 -41.05
CA ILE A 427 14.28 -11.07 -39.79
C ILE A 427 12.80 -11.41 -40.00
N LYS A 428 12.41 -12.66 -39.72
CA LYS A 428 11.00 -13.05 -39.67
C LYS A 428 10.48 -12.82 -38.28
N ALA A 429 9.44 -12.02 -38.11
CA ALA A 429 8.82 -11.76 -36.81
C ALA A 429 7.29 -11.76 -36.82
N PRO A 430 6.63 -12.12 -35.71
CA PRO A 430 5.18 -11.97 -35.59
C PRO A 430 4.78 -10.50 -35.86
N PRO A 431 3.71 -10.24 -36.64
CA PRO A 431 3.27 -8.88 -36.93
C PRO A 431 2.86 -8.11 -35.66
N GLN A 432 2.47 -8.82 -34.59
CA GLN A 432 2.17 -8.23 -33.28
C GLN A 432 3.42 -7.84 -32.47
N CYS A 433 4.63 -8.12 -32.96
CA CYS A 433 5.89 -7.67 -32.36
C CYS A 433 6.59 -6.60 -33.20
N LEU A 434 6.07 -6.34 -34.41
CA LEU A 434 6.60 -5.38 -35.36
C LEU A 434 5.84 -4.06 -35.25
N PHE A 435 6.56 -2.99 -34.92
CA PHE A 435 6.03 -1.65 -34.82
C PHE A 435 6.48 -0.83 -36.01
N LYS A 436 5.56 -0.09 -36.63
CA LYS A 436 5.81 0.64 -37.88
C LYS A 436 5.40 2.11 -37.79
N PHE A 437 6.17 2.96 -38.44
CA PHE A 437 5.90 4.37 -38.62
C PHE A 437 5.99 4.69 -40.12
N ASN A 438 4.89 5.16 -40.69
CA ASN A 438 4.79 5.46 -42.10
C ASN A 438 5.66 6.66 -42.48
N THR A 439 6.37 6.51 -43.59
CA THR A 439 7.41 7.44 -44.01
C THR A 439 6.86 8.80 -44.42
N PHE A 440 5.71 8.83 -45.09
CA PHE A 440 5.07 10.08 -45.47
C PHE A 440 4.65 10.89 -44.23
N PHE A 441 4.03 10.23 -43.25
CA PHE A 441 3.68 10.88 -41.99
C PHE A 441 4.93 11.32 -41.21
N TYR A 442 6.00 10.51 -41.22
CA TYR A 442 7.30 10.87 -40.64
C TYR A 442 7.87 12.13 -41.28
N LEU A 443 7.93 12.20 -42.61
CA LEU A 443 8.44 13.36 -43.34
C LEU A 443 7.61 14.61 -43.09
N MET A 444 6.27 14.47 -43.05
CA MET A 444 5.37 15.57 -42.73
C MET A 444 5.62 16.09 -41.31
N LEU A 445 5.77 15.19 -40.34
CA LEU A 445 6.05 15.56 -38.94
C LEU A 445 7.43 16.20 -38.81
N ALA A 446 8.44 15.64 -39.47
CA ALA A 446 9.78 16.20 -39.52
C ALA A 446 9.74 17.61 -40.13
N SER A 447 9.16 17.78 -41.33
CA SER A 447 9.05 19.09 -41.99
C SER A 447 8.34 20.13 -41.11
N TYR A 448 7.25 19.73 -40.44
CA TYR A 448 6.53 20.62 -39.54
C TYR A 448 7.36 21.06 -38.34
N LEU A 449 8.06 20.13 -37.68
CA LEU A 449 8.91 20.44 -36.52
C LEU A 449 10.13 21.28 -36.92
N GLN A 450 10.75 20.96 -38.05
CA GLN A 450 11.96 21.60 -38.58
C GLN A 450 11.69 23.03 -39.07
N ALA A 451 10.68 23.23 -39.90
CA ALA A 451 10.37 24.55 -40.47
C ALA A 451 9.50 25.42 -39.55
N GLY A 452 8.62 24.81 -38.75
CA GLY A 452 7.55 25.52 -38.04
C GLY A 452 7.81 25.78 -36.56
N VAL A 453 8.43 24.84 -35.84
CA VAL A 453 8.31 24.79 -34.37
C VAL A 453 9.57 25.23 -33.62
N PHE A 454 10.75 24.74 -34.01
CA PHE A 454 11.99 24.89 -33.22
C PHE A 454 13.09 25.73 -33.91
N SER A 455 12.71 26.90 -34.42
CA SER A 455 13.67 27.84 -35.01
C SER A 455 13.28 29.27 -34.71
N GLY A 456 14.11 30.04 -34.01
CA GLY A 456 13.75 31.39 -33.61
C GLY A 456 14.77 32.03 -32.68
N ASN A 457 14.68 33.35 -32.59
CA ASN A 457 15.49 34.16 -31.69
C ASN A 457 14.61 34.73 -30.59
N CYS A 458 15.07 34.57 -29.36
CA CYS A 458 14.39 35.00 -28.16
C CYS A 458 15.18 36.16 -27.55
N LYS A 459 14.53 37.32 -27.48
CA LYS A 459 15.11 38.56 -26.99
C LYS A 459 14.69 38.82 -25.56
N TRP A 460 15.63 39.28 -24.75
CA TRP A 460 15.36 39.68 -23.38
C TRP A 460 15.81 41.12 -23.15
N ASP A 461 15.04 41.85 -22.36
CA ASP A 461 15.45 43.15 -21.82
C ASP A 461 15.11 43.26 -20.33
N SER A 462 15.80 44.15 -19.63
CA SER A 462 15.65 44.40 -18.19
C SER A 462 14.21 44.66 -17.70
N ARG A 463 13.26 45.06 -18.56
CA ARG A 463 11.86 45.29 -18.20
C ARG A 463 11.01 44.01 -18.25
N GLN A 464 11.51 42.94 -18.87
CA GLN A 464 10.79 41.67 -19.02
C GLN A 464 10.93 40.74 -17.80
N GLY A 465 11.75 41.12 -16.80
CA GLY A 465 11.94 40.35 -15.59
C GLY A 465 12.51 38.96 -15.88
N THR A 466 11.73 37.92 -15.58
CA THR A 466 12.09 36.51 -15.78
C THR A 466 11.47 35.89 -17.05
N ASN A 467 10.81 36.68 -17.89
CA ASN A 467 10.27 36.24 -19.18
C ASN A 467 11.21 36.61 -20.33
N VAL A 468 11.22 35.83 -21.41
CA VAL A 468 11.92 36.15 -22.66
C VAL A 468 10.93 36.23 -23.82
N TYR A 469 11.12 37.20 -24.72
CA TYR A 469 10.26 37.40 -25.88
C TYR A 469 10.75 36.59 -27.09
N CYS A 470 9.97 35.58 -27.51
CA CYS A 470 10.28 34.69 -28.64
C CYS A 470 9.35 34.89 -29.85
N ALA A 471 8.83 36.12 -30.05
CA ALA A 471 7.92 36.45 -31.15
C ALA A 471 6.71 35.50 -31.28
N ASP A 472 6.44 34.98 -32.47
CA ASP A 472 5.34 34.06 -32.78
C ASP A 472 5.54 32.65 -32.19
N LYS A 473 6.76 32.31 -31.76
CA LYS A 473 7.13 31.03 -31.16
C LYS A 473 7.26 31.14 -29.65
N TYR A 474 6.22 31.68 -29.02
CA TYR A 474 6.18 31.96 -27.58
C TYR A 474 6.44 30.72 -26.69
N TRP A 475 6.17 29.52 -27.19
CA TRP A 475 6.49 28.27 -26.48
C TRP A 475 8.00 28.07 -26.25
N LEU A 476 8.86 28.67 -27.07
CA LEU A 476 10.31 28.59 -26.88
C LEU A 476 10.75 29.26 -25.57
N ALA A 477 9.99 30.22 -25.05
CA ALA A 477 10.34 30.93 -23.83
C ALA A 477 10.48 30.00 -22.60
N GLN A 478 9.80 28.84 -22.61
CA GLN A 478 9.89 27.86 -21.53
C GLN A 478 11.27 27.22 -21.40
N PHE A 479 12.06 27.17 -22.48
CA PHE A 479 13.42 26.60 -22.46
C PHE A 479 14.43 27.53 -21.78
N TRP A 480 14.07 28.78 -21.50
CA TRP A 480 14.94 29.72 -20.80
C TRP A 480 14.94 29.53 -19.27
N GLU A 481 13.94 28.82 -18.73
CA GLU A 481 13.82 28.44 -17.31
C GLU A 481 14.20 29.57 -16.33
N TYR A 482 13.63 30.76 -16.52
CA TYR A 482 13.92 31.94 -15.70
C TYR A 482 15.43 32.27 -15.55
N ARG A 483 16.23 32.07 -16.61
CA ARG A 483 17.71 32.19 -16.67
C ARG A 483 18.50 31.02 -16.06
N HIS A 484 17.87 29.89 -15.81
CA HIS A 484 18.52 28.68 -15.30
C HIS A 484 18.58 27.55 -16.34
N ALA A 485 18.46 27.88 -17.61
CA ALA A 485 18.61 26.93 -18.71
C ALA A 485 20.00 26.25 -18.68
N ASN A 486 20.00 24.92 -18.67
CA ASN A 486 21.18 24.05 -18.70
C ASN A 486 20.82 22.74 -19.42
N LEU A 487 21.78 21.81 -19.57
CA LEU A 487 21.53 20.54 -20.25
C LEU A 487 20.34 19.77 -19.65
N GLU A 488 20.26 19.66 -18.33
CA GLU A 488 19.22 18.87 -17.64
C GLU A 488 17.82 19.46 -17.83
N THR A 489 17.66 20.76 -17.62
CA THR A 489 16.37 21.47 -17.77
C THR A 489 15.89 21.44 -19.22
N ILE A 490 16.79 21.65 -20.19
CA ILE A 490 16.46 21.57 -21.62
C ILE A 490 16.07 20.13 -21.99
N THR A 491 16.84 19.13 -21.54
CA THR A 491 16.56 17.71 -21.80
C THR A 491 15.20 17.33 -21.23
N GLY A 492 14.91 17.70 -19.98
CA GLY A 492 13.62 17.41 -19.35
C GLY A 492 12.43 18.04 -20.08
N ARG A 493 12.58 19.25 -20.65
CA ARG A 493 11.53 19.88 -21.47
C ARG A 493 11.27 19.10 -22.76
N PHE A 494 12.30 18.64 -23.45
CA PHE A 494 12.14 17.79 -24.64
C PHE A 494 11.62 16.40 -24.31
N ASP A 495 12.01 15.81 -23.17
CA ASP A 495 11.47 14.53 -22.71
C ASP A 495 9.96 14.63 -22.44
N ASN A 496 9.53 15.69 -21.77
CA ASN A 496 8.11 15.97 -21.53
C ASN A 496 7.34 16.17 -22.84
N PHE A 497 7.92 16.90 -23.81
CA PHE A 497 7.32 17.06 -25.14
C PHE A 497 7.21 15.72 -25.88
N ALA A 498 8.29 14.94 -25.90
CA ALA A 498 8.33 13.63 -26.56
C ALA A 498 7.35 12.64 -25.93
N GLU A 499 7.20 12.66 -24.61
CA GLU A 499 6.19 11.87 -23.90
C GLU A 499 4.77 12.33 -24.25
N ALA A 500 4.50 13.63 -24.25
CA ALA A 500 3.19 14.16 -24.60
C ALA A 500 2.79 13.81 -26.05
N VAL A 501 3.71 13.93 -27.01
CA VAL A 501 3.48 13.49 -28.40
C VAL A 501 3.27 11.97 -28.49
N THR A 502 4.01 11.18 -27.69
CA THR A 502 3.78 9.72 -27.59
C THR A 502 2.36 9.42 -27.12
N ARG A 503 1.85 10.15 -26.12
CA ARG A 503 0.45 9.99 -25.67
C ARG A 503 -0.53 10.35 -26.78
N GLN A 504 -0.27 11.40 -27.56
CA GLN A 504 -1.11 11.75 -28.71
C GLN A 504 -1.14 10.65 -29.77
N PHE A 505 -0.01 9.98 -30.07
CA PHE A 505 0.00 8.82 -30.96
C PHE A 505 -0.90 7.69 -30.44
N ARG A 506 -0.86 7.41 -29.13
CA ARG A 506 -1.71 6.38 -28.50
C ARG A 506 -3.20 6.74 -28.51
N LEU A 507 -3.52 8.04 -28.50
CA LEU A 507 -4.90 8.55 -28.48
C LEU A 507 -5.52 8.67 -29.88
N GLY A 508 -4.78 8.38 -30.95
CA GLY A 508 -5.33 8.36 -32.31
C GLY A 508 -4.52 9.14 -33.34
N LEU A 509 -3.54 9.96 -32.93
CA LEU A 509 -2.76 10.76 -33.86
C LEU A 509 -2.01 9.87 -34.87
N GLY A 510 -2.51 9.84 -36.10
CA GLY A 510 -1.96 9.05 -37.20
C GLY A 510 -2.19 7.54 -37.07
N LEU A 511 -3.12 7.08 -36.22
CA LEU A 511 -3.52 5.67 -36.14
C LEU A 511 -4.56 5.33 -37.21
N ASP A 512 -4.46 4.10 -37.73
CA ASP A 512 -5.53 3.48 -38.50
C ASP A 512 -6.61 2.92 -37.55
N GLN A 513 -7.88 3.30 -37.77
CA GLN A 513 -9.01 2.80 -36.99
C GLN A 513 -9.28 1.30 -37.19
N ALA A 514 -8.75 0.70 -38.28
CA ALA A 514 -8.97 -0.70 -38.60
C ALA A 514 -8.09 -1.69 -37.81
N GLN A 515 -7.08 -1.22 -37.05
CA GLN A 515 -6.13 -2.08 -36.33
C GLN A 515 -6.39 -2.17 -34.82
N ASP A 516 -6.10 -3.35 -34.23
CA ASP A 516 -6.16 -3.57 -32.79
C ASP A 516 -5.00 -2.85 -32.09
N ASN A 517 -5.27 -1.62 -31.65
CA ASN A 517 -4.33 -0.69 -31.03
C ASN A 517 -4.44 -0.71 -29.49
N VAL A 518 -4.72 -1.89 -28.90
CA VAL A 518 -4.76 -2.05 -27.45
C VAL A 518 -3.97 -3.27 -26.97
N VAL A 519 -3.40 -3.18 -25.78
CA VAL A 519 -2.91 -4.35 -25.03
C VAL A 519 -3.98 -4.78 -24.04
N ARG A 520 -4.28 -6.07 -24.04
CA ARG A 520 -5.32 -6.67 -23.18
C ARG A 520 -4.70 -7.20 -21.90
N GLY A 521 -5.39 -6.99 -20.79
CA GLY A 521 -5.01 -7.44 -19.46
C GLY A 521 -6.10 -8.27 -18.79
N LYS A 522 -5.95 -8.48 -17.49
CA LYS A 522 -6.92 -9.14 -16.62
C LYS A 522 -7.45 -8.14 -15.60
N SER A 523 -8.78 -8.10 -15.44
CA SER A 523 -9.44 -7.28 -14.42
C SER A 523 -9.61 -8.11 -13.15
N SER A 524 -9.15 -7.59 -12.02
CA SER A 524 -9.17 -8.26 -10.73
C SER A 524 -10.10 -7.54 -9.76
N ARG A 525 -10.87 -8.29 -8.96
CA ARG A 525 -11.68 -7.76 -7.86
C ARG A 525 -11.12 -8.25 -6.54
N THR A 526 -10.91 -7.32 -5.62
CA THR A 526 -10.54 -7.65 -4.24
C THR A 526 -11.81 -7.90 -3.44
N LYS A 527 -11.84 -9.01 -2.70
CA LYS A 527 -12.90 -9.33 -1.72
C LYS A 527 -12.27 -9.61 -0.35
N PRO A 528 -12.84 -9.09 0.75
CA PRO A 528 -12.39 -9.42 2.10
C PRO A 528 -12.85 -10.84 2.46
N PHE A 529 -11.94 -11.64 3.01
CA PHE A 529 -12.20 -12.98 3.54
C PHE A 529 -12.06 -12.99 5.04
N THR A 530 -12.98 -13.68 5.72
CA THR A 530 -12.92 -13.85 7.16
C THR A 530 -11.93 -14.96 7.51
N VAL A 531 -10.93 -14.62 8.33
CA VAL A 531 -9.90 -15.54 8.81
C VAL A 531 -9.95 -15.59 10.34
N VAL A 532 -10.03 -16.80 10.89
CA VAL A 532 -10.10 -17.00 12.33
C VAL A 532 -8.70 -17.23 12.90
N ASN A 533 -8.31 -16.40 13.87
CA ASN A 533 -7.08 -16.56 14.62
C ASN A 533 -7.34 -17.33 15.93
N TRP A 534 -7.24 -18.66 15.82
CA TRP A 534 -7.52 -19.63 16.88
C TRP A 534 -6.73 -19.40 18.18
N LYS A 535 -5.58 -18.73 18.11
CA LYS A 535 -4.73 -18.45 19.29
C LYS A 535 -5.48 -17.61 20.34
N TRP A 536 -6.38 -16.73 19.91
CA TRP A 536 -7.16 -15.91 20.82
C TRP A 536 -8.24 -16.70 21.58
N LEU A 537 -8.59 -17.90 21.13
CA LEU A 537 -9.52 -18.77 21.86
C LEU A 537 -8.86 -19.53 23.02
N ILE A 538 -7.54 -19.51 23.15
CA ILE A 538 -6.83 -20.18 24.25
C ILE A 538 -7.29 -19.66 25.61
N PHE A 539 -7.47 -18.34 25.76
CA PHE A 539 -7.91 -17.74 27.01
C PHE A 539 -9.31 -18.21 27.46
N PRO A 540 -10.39 -18.09 26.65
CA PRO A 540 -11.70 -18.59 27.06
C PRO A 540 -11.74 -20.11 27.23
N ILE A 541 -10.96 -20.88 26.47
CA ILE A 541 -10.82 -22.34 26.67
C ILE A 541 -10.20 -22.64 28.05
N ALA A 542 -9.12 -21.93 28.40
CA ALA A 542 -8.46 -22.11 29.69
C ALA A 542 -9.40 -21.78 30.86
N LEU A 543 -10.17 -20.70 30.76
CA LEU A 543 -11.17 -20.36 31.78
C LEU A 543 -12.26 -21.44 31.93
N LEU A 544 -12.77 -21.96 30.81
CA LEU A 544 -13.76 -23.04 30.81
C LEU A 544 -13.19 -24.33 31.42
N ALA A 545 -11.95 -24.68 31.09
CA ALA A 545 -11.28 -25.85 31.62
C ALA A 545 -11.06 -25.71 33.14
N ILE A 546 -10.61 -24.55 33.61
CA ILE A 546 -10.45 -24.29 35.05
C ILE A 546 -11.82 -24.37 35.75
N GLU A 547 -12.86 -23.76 35.18
CA GLU A 547 -14.21 -23.79 35.76
C GLU A 547 -14.81 -25.20 35.84
N THR A 548 -14.66 -26.00 34.79
CA THR A 548 -15.14 -27.40 34.78
C THR A 548 -14.43 -28.23 35.85
N VAL A 549 -13.11 -28.14 35.97
CA VAL A 549 -12.33 -28.81 37.02
C VAL A 549 -12.76 -28.37 38.41
N LEU A 550 -12.95 -27.06 38.64
CA LEU A 550 -13.38 -26.52 39.93
C LEU A 550 -14.75 -27.02 40.35
N LEU A 551 -15.70 -27.09 39.41
CA LEU A 551 -17.03 -27.62 39.69
C LEU A 551 -17.00 -29.12 39.99
N ILE A 552 -16.26 -29.90 39.22
CA ILE A 552 -16.10 -31.34 39.48
C ILE A 552 -15.49 -31.55 40.87
N TRP A 553 -14.45 -30.79 41.22
CA TRP A 553 -13.82 -30.85 42.54
C TRP A 553 -14.80 -30.49 43.66
N MET A 554 -15.58 -29.41 43.51
CA MET A 554 -16.59 -29.03 44.52
C MET A 554 -17.70 -30.07 44.68
N ILE A 555 -18.15 -30.68 43.58
CA ILE A 555 -19.14 -31.76 43.63
C ILE A 555 -18.56 -32.99 44.33
N ALA A 556 -17.35 -33.42 43.95
CA ALA A 556 -16.68 -34.56 44.57
C ALA A 556 -16.48 -34.33 46.08
N ARG A 557 -16.01 -33.14 46.48
CA ARG A 557 -15.88 -32.76 47.88
C ARG A 557 -17.21 -32.83 48.62
N SER A 558 -18.27 -32.27 48.03
CA SER A 558 -19.62 -32.29 48.62
C SER A 558 -20.16 -33.72 48.79
N LEU A 559 -19.73 -34.66 47.94
CA LEU A 559 -20.10 -36.08 48.05
C LEU A 559 -19.27 -36.80 49.13
N ILE A 560 -17.98 -36.49 49.25
CA ILE A 560 -17.07 -37.10 50.23
C ILE A 560 -17.43 -36.69 51.66
N TYR A 561 -17.66 -35.39 51.90
CA TYR A 561 -17.99 -34.85 53.24
C TYR A 561 -19.49 -34.78 53.52
N ARG A 562 -20.26 -35.65 52.86
CA ARG A 562 -21.72 -35.67 52.94
C ARG A 562 -22.16 -36.00 54.36
N GLY A 563 -22.79 -35.04 55.03
CA GLY A 563 -23.26 -35.16 56.42
C GLY A 563 -22.38 -34.44 57.46
N GLU A 564 -21.16 -34.06 57.09
CA GLU A 564 -20.27 -33.25 57.93
C GLU A 564 -20.22 -31.79 57.46
N GLU A 565 -19.96 -31.53 56.17
CA GLU A 565 -19.93 -30.19 55.59
C GLU A 565 -21.34 -29.78 55.11
N MET A 566 -21.85 -28.63 55.56
CA MET A 566 -23.16 -28.13 55.16
C MET A 566 -23.10 -27.29 53.87
N VAL A 567 -24.11 -27.43 53.02
CA VAL A 567 -24.23 -26.68 51.76
C VAL A 567 -25.08 -25.42 51.99
N TRP A 568 -24.42 -24.34 52.38
CA TRP A 568 -25.07 -23.07 52.74
C TRP A 568 -25.01 -22.00 51.63
N LYS A 569 -24.09 -22.13 50.66
CA LYS A 569 -23.95 -21.24 49.49
C LYS A 569 -24.07 -19.74 49.84
N GLY A 570 -24.86 -18.96 49.10
CA GLY A 570 -25.09 -17.54 49.34
C GLY A 570 -25.99 -17.22 50.55
N ASN A 571 -26.52 -18.23 51.26
CA ASN A 571 -27.51 -18.00 52.31
C ASN A 571 -26.85 -17.42 53.58
N VAL A 572 -27.40 -16.33 54.12
CA VAL A 572 -26.93 -15.70 55.36
C VAL A 572 -27.56 -16.30 56.62
N LEU A 573 -28.66 -17.03 56.48
CA LEU A 573 -29.39 -17.66 57.58
C LEU A 573 -28.55 -18.53 58.53
N PRO A 574 -27.46 -19.21 58.10
CA PRO A 574 -26.62 -19.95 59.04
C PRO A 574 -26.03 -19.09 60.16
N LEU A 575 -25.75 -17.80 59.90
CA LEU A 575 -25.26 -16.88 60.95
C LEU A 575 -26.34 -16.52 61.97
N LEU A 576 -27.61 -16.60 61.58
CA LEU A 576 -28.75 -16.30 62.44
C LEU A 576 -29.19 -17.54 63.24
N TYR A 577 -29.34 -18.68 62.57
CA TYR A 577 -29.86 -19.92 63.16
C TYR A 577 -28.80 -20.77 63.86
N HIS A 578 -27.52 -20.63 63.50
CA HIS A 578 -26.40 -21.39 64.09
C HIS A 578 -25.36 -20.47 64.73
N ARG A 579 -25.78 -19.32 65.27
CA ARG A 579 -24.88 -18.36 65.94
C ARG A 579 -24.07 -19.00 67.08
N ASP A 580 -24.66 -19.97 67.77
CA ASP A 580 -24.05 -20.78 68.83
C ASP A 580 -22.89 -21.66 68.32
N LYS A 581 -22.81 -21.91 67.02
CA LYS A 581 -21.69 -22.66 66.43
C LYS A 581 -20.50 -21.78 66.07
N PHE A 582 -20.64 -20.46 66.06
CA PHE A 582 -19.53 -19.53 65.83
C PHE A 582 -18.99 -19.03 67.17
N VAL A 583 -17.73 -19.35 67.47
CA VAL A 583 -17.11 -19.04 68.76
C VAL A 583 -15.88 -18.17 68.60
N ASP A 584 -15.70 -17.20 69.49
CA ASP A 584 -14.59 -16.25 69.46
C ASP A 584 -13.27 -16.86 69.99
N ALA A 585 -12.21 -16.04 70.06
CA ALA A 585 -10.91 -16.50 70.58
C ALA A 585 -10.92 -16.89 72.07
N ASN A 586 -11.95 -16.47 72.83
CA ASN A 586 -12.11 -16.68 74.27
C ASN A 586 -13.11 -17.82 74.58
N GLY A 587 -13.72 -18.44 73.57
CA GLY A 587 -14.70 -19.50 73.77
C GLY A 587 -16.15 -19.03 73.89
N LEU A 588 -16.43 -17.73 73.71
CA LEU A 588 -17.78 -17.16 73.76
C LEU A 588 -18.50 -17.30 72.41
N HIS A 589 -19.79 -17.58 72.45
CA HIS A 589 -20.62 -17.65 71.26
C HIS A 589 -20.82 -16.27 70.63
N LEU A 590 -20.98 -16.24 69.30
CA LEU A 590 -21.19 -15.03 68.54
C LEU A 590 -22.45 -14.29 69.03
N GLY A 591 -22.25 -13.13 69.66
CA GLY A 591 -23.32 -12.30 70.25
C GLY A 591 -23.32 -12.23 71.77
N ASP A 592 -22.62 -13.13 72.49
CA ASP A 592 -22.61 -13.15 73.97
C ASP A 592 -21.60 -12.16 74.58
N GLY A 593 -20.64 -11.67 73.78
CA GLY A 593 -19.61 -10.71 74.20
C GLY A 593 -19.83 -9.26 73.74
N ILE A 594 -20.96 -8.97 73.08
CA ILE A 594 -21.32 -7.59 72.72
C ILE A 594 -22.11 -7.05 73.91
N PRO A 595 -21.59 -6.06 74.68
CA PRO A 595 -22.39 -5.46 75.73
C PRO A 595 -23.70 -4.98 75.11
N SER A 596 -24.84 -5.41 75.67
CA SER A 596 -26.12 -4.80 75.35
C SER A 596 -25.95 -3.31 75.55
N HIS A 597 -26.16 -2.53 74.50
CA HIS A 597 -26.08 -1.07 74.54
C HIS A 597 -27.32 -0.49 75.27
N ASP A 598 -27.73 -1.13 76.37
CA ASP A 598 -28.93 -0.83 77.16
C ASP A 598 -28.62 -0.06 78.46
N GLN A 599 -27.40 0.47 78.60
CA GLN A 599 -27.05 1.38 79.68
C GLN A 599 -26.28 2.60 79.14
N ALA A 600 -27.00 3.47 78.45
CA ALA A 600 -26.65 4.88 78.35
C ALA A 600 -27.95 5.68 78.16
N ASP A 601 -28.45 6.18 79.28
CA ASP A 601 -29.25 7.38 79.51
C ASP A 601 -30.53 7.64 78.69
N GLY A 602 -31.57 8.00 79.44
CA GLY A 602 -32.89 8.36 78.94
C GLY A 602 -32.90 9.57 78.01
N LEU A 603 -34.08 9.74 77.40
CA LEU A 603 -34.51 10.74 76.40
C LEU A 603 -34.22 10.38 74.93
N HIS A 604 -35.29 9.91 74.27
CA HIS A 604 -35.58 9.95 72.83
C HIS A 604 -34.37 9.92 71.88
N GLY A 605 -33.90 8.71 71.56
CA GLY A 605 -33.06 8.47 70.39
C GLY A 605 -33.25 7.04 69.92
N GLY A 606 -33.90 6.83 68.78
CA GLY A 606 -33.93 5.51 68.16
C GLY A 606 -32.49 5.03 67.97
N GLN A 607 -32.22 3.76 68.29
CA GLN A 607 -30.91 3.14 68.10
C GLN A 607 -30.37 3.51 66.71
N LYS A 608 -29.27 4.27 66.70
CA LYS A 608 -28.67 4.75 65.45
C LYS A 608 -28.14 3.52 64.70
N LEU A 609 -28.76 3.21 63.56
CA LEU A 609 -28.30 2.14 62.68
C LEU A 609 -26.84 2.42 62.30
N MET A 610 -25.96 1.44 62.53
CA MET A 610 -24.56 1.53 62.11
C MET A 610 -24.48 1.63 60.59
N THR A 611 -23.50 2.39 60.11
CA THR A 611 -23.15 2.43 58.69
C THR A 611 -22.39 1.16 58.29
N ILE A 612 -22.36 0.85 56.98
CA ILE A 612 -21.62 -0.30 56.45
C ILE A 612 -20.13 -0.22 56.82
N ALA A 613 -19.54 0.98 56.78
CA ALA A 613 -18.13 1.19 57.11
C ALA A 613 -17.83 0.94 58.60
N GLU A 614 -18.74 1.35 59.49
CA GLU A 614 -18.64 1.06 60.94
C GLU A 614 -18.75 -0.45 61.19
N MET A 615 -19.75 -1.11 60.60
CA MET A 615 -19.91 -2.57 60.71
C MET A 615 -18.70 -3.34 60.15
N GLU A 616 -18.14 -2.91 59.02
CA GLU A 616 -16.94 -3.53 58.44
C GLU A 616 -15.69 -3.29 59.29
N ASN A 617 -15.60 -2.14 59.98
CA ASN A 617 -14.50 -1.85 60.88
C ASN A 617 -14.56 -2.70 62.14
N ASP A 618 -15.73 -2.83 62.76
CA ASP A 618 -15.94 -3.67 63.94
C ASP A 618 -15.74 -5.16 63.60
N ALA A 619 -16.17 -5.59 62.41
CA ALA A 619 -15.99 -6.96 61.94
C ALA A 619 -14.51 -7.35 61.73
N LYS A 620 -13.56 -6.40 61.69
CA LYS A 620 -12.12 -6.71 61.66
C LYS A 620 -11.67 -7.36 62.95
N ASP A 621 -12.18 -6.85 64.06
CA ASP A 621 -11.73 -7.21 65.41
C ASP A 621 -12.49 -8.43 65.95
N VAL A 622 -13.68 -8.72 65.43
CA VAL A 622 -14.43 -9.95 65.71
C VAL A 622 -13.79 -11.13 64.98
N ARG A 623 -13.10 -12.02 65.71
CA ARG A 623 -12.50 -13.26 65.18
C ARG A 623 -13.25 -14.49 65.65
N VAL A 624 -13.66 -15.35 64.70
CA VAL A 624 -14.57 -16.47 64.94
C VAL A 624 -14.03 -17.79 64.38
N THR A 625 -14.39 -18.89 65.04
CA THR A 625 -14.15 -20.27 64.61
C THR A 625 -15.48 -21.02 64.60
N LEU A 626 -15.72 -21.83 63.57
CA LEU A 626 -16.94 -22.63 63.47
C LEU A 626 -16.74 -23.99 64.15
N ILE A 627 -17.54 -24.28 65.19
CA ILE A 627 -17.50 -25.55 65.92
C ILE A 627 -18.12 -26.65 65.06
N ARG A 628 -17.38 -27.75 64.91
CA ARG A 628 -17.86 -28.99 64.27
C ARG A 628 -18.56 -29.85 65.33
N ASN A 629 -19.71 -30.45 64.99
CA ASN A 629 -20.61 -31.20 65.89
C ASN A 629 -20.00 -31.67 67.22
N GLY A 630 -20.59 -31.18 68.32
CA GLY A 630 -20.21 -31.57 69.68
C GLY A 630 -20.81 -32.91 70.09
N ASN A 631 -20.01 -33.72 70.78
CA ASN A 631 -20.53 -34.42 71.95
C ASN A 631 -20.43 -33.45 73.12
N GLY A 632 -21.54 -33.34 73.86
CA GLY A 632 -21.71 -32.37 74.93
C GLY A 632 -20.77 -32.59 76.11
N THR A 633 -20.76 -31.55 76.95
CA THR A 633 -20.27 -31.48 78.32
C THR A 633 -18.76 -31.46 78.52
N SER A 634 -18.28 -30.27 78.87
CA SER A 634 -17.23 -30.00 79.87
C SER A 634 -15.91 -30.76 79.72
N GLU A 635 -14.93 -30.10 79.09
CA GLU A 635 -13.56 -30.08 79.62
C GLU A 635 -12.81 -28.85 79.09
N ILE A 636 -12.85 -27.78 79.89
CA ILE A 636 -11.81 -26.77 79.88
C ILE A 636 -10.58 -27.46 80.49
N GLY A 637 -9.67 -27.97 79.65
CA GLY A 637 -8.46 -28.61 80.14
C GLY A 637 -7.59 -29.22 79.04
N ASN A 638 -6.35 -28.71 78.92
CA ASN A 638 -5.23 -29.31 78.19
C ASN A 638 -5.21 -29.23 76.66
N VAL A 639 -4.89 -28.02 76.18
CA VAL A 639 -4.12 -27.80 74.94
C VAL A 639 -2.70 -28.36 75.13
N LYS A 640 -2.49 -29.68 74.95
CA LYS A 640 -1.13 -30.21 74.71
C LYS A 640 -1.06 -31.57 73.99
N ASP A 641 -2.06 -32.45 74.08
CA ASP A 641 -1.90 -33.83 73.56
C ASP A 641 -2.41 -34.11 72.14
N ASP A 642 -3.14 -33.19 71.50
CA ASP A 642 -3.69 -33.44 70.15
C ASP A 642 -2.74 -33.05 68.98
N LYS A 643 -1.43 -32.90 69.29
CA LYS A 643 -0.39 -32.60 68.27
C LYS A 643 0.11 -33.85 67.52
N GLN A 644 -0.09 -35.05 68.06
CA GLN A 644 0.50 -36.28 67.49
C GLN A 644 -0.45 -37.08 66.59
N SER A 645 -1.76 -37.07 66.85
CA SER A 645 -2.77 -37.78 66.04
C SER A 645 -3.01 -37.09 64.67
N LEU A 646 -2.95 -35.75 64.65
CA LEU A 646 -3.24 -34.92 63.48
C LEU A 646 -2.03 -34.63 62.57
N ARG A 647 -0.81 -35.03 62.96
CA ARG A 647 0.35 -35.07 62.05
C ARG A 647 0.16 -36.15 60.99
N ARG A 648 -0.38 -37.32 61.36
CA ARG A 648 -0.58 -38.46 60.45
C ARG A 648 -1.64 -38.24 59.36
N ARG A 649 -2.58 -37.30 59.54
CA ARG A 649 -3.54 -36.89 58.49
C ARG A 649 -3.07 -35.71 57.64
N ARG A 650 -2.02 -34.98 58.06
CA ARG A 650 -1.45 -33.86 57.30
C ARG A 650 -0.53 -34.34 56.18
N ASP A 651 0.16 -35.46 56.38
CA ASP A 651 1.08 -36.02 55.38
C ASP A 651 0.32 -36.56 54.15
N TRP A 652 -0.90 -37.10 54.30
CA TRP A 652 -1.72 -37.54 53.16
C TRP A 652 -2.28 -36.40 52.30
N ASP A 653 -2.53 -35.22 52.88
CA ASP A 653 -3.06 -34.06 52.16
C ASP A 653 -1.97 -33.21 51.48
N GLN A 654 -0.70 -33.31 51.92
CA GLN A 654 0.43 -32.63 51.27
C GLN A 654 1.12 -33.48 50.18
N ASP A 655 1.20 -34.81 50.35
CA ASP A 655 1.87 -35.68 49.37
C ASP A 655 1.00 -35.98 48.12
N SER A 656 -0.32 -35.78 48.17
CA SER A 656 -1.20 -35.97 47.00
C SER A 656 -1.21 -34.77 46.03
N LEU A 657 -0.48 -33.69 46.31
CA LEU A 657 -0.40 -32.49 45.48
C LEU A 657 1.01 -32.18 44.93
N LEU A 658 2.00 -33.02 45.21
CA LEU A 658 3.36 -32.91 44.64
C LEU A 658 3.81 -34.17 43.88
N GLY A 659 2.88 -35.05 43.49
CA GLY A 659 3.15 -36.24 42.68
C GLY A 659 2.55 -36.15 41.28
N SER A 660 3.22 -35.43 40.38
CA SER A 660 3.39 -35.61 38.90
C SER A 660 3.52 -34.28 38.18
#